data_AF-A0A4Q7Z0G3-F1
#
_entry.id   AF-A0A4Q7Z0G3-F1
#
_cell.length_a   1.000
_cell.length_b   1.000
_cell.length_c   1.000
_cell.angle_alpha   90.00
_cell.angle_beta   90.00
_cell.angle_gamma   90.00
#
_symmetry.space_group_name_H-M   'P 1'
#
loop_
_entity.id
_entity.type
_entity.pdbx_description
1 polymer ?
#
loop_
_entity_poly.entity_id
_entity_poly.type
_entity_poly.pdbx_seq_one_letter_code
_entity_poly.pdbx_strand_id
1 'polypeptide(L)'
;MRRLTWSMGMLSGVLLLSTGMAWSQTGGADPQAVTLPAGKLAEYVGQYRGAVEPDVIQSISLRGGALYVEGERMATLELKPESEDHFFMPASPTRVAFTRDAAGKVTGLTTTATGPRSSGGSMSMVRFSETPAELNHFREYTRSETMVPMRDGVKLHLVILRPKGSESTGEPLPFLLQRTPYGVDGETSFSVNASKPELAASGYLFVFGDIRGRYKSEGKFVMNRPVVEHKTKKDVDETTDTNDTIDWLLKNLPNNNGRVGVYGISYPGFLAIMAGIDAHPAVKAISPQAPMTNIWIGDDFFHNGAFRETYGFDYVQQLEGQKTDVRVESSEDTFDFFLKNGNFAGAAKSAGMSDLPTAKAFLSQPAYTKFWQAMAVEPHLTKVEVPTLEVGGWWDQEDMWGPQAEYAALEPHDKDHEVYLVLGPWNHGGWVPTTRHLGAVDFGSATGEVYRKTIEAPFFERYLKDRTGFDLKDTASFRTGVDEWKRYDAWPPKSGFRQTKMYLAADHGLSFEAPKDESKTEYVADPANPVPYRNRPIQPTYGSGSKWRTWLVEDQRFVSGRKDLANFTTAPLDHDVTVTGDVVADLFASTTGSDGDWVVKLIDVYPDDAPNGMGGYQLMIADEILRGRYRKSFEKPEPVKPGEVAKYKWSLHGADHTFLKGHRIMVEVQSSWFPLYDRNPQTYVPNIMTAPASAYKAETISIYGSAKYPSHLEFEMPE
;
A
#
# COMPACT_ATOMS: atom_id res chain seq x y z
N MET A 1 -8.84 31.76 -23.95
CA MET A 1 -9.17 30.96 -22.76
C MET A 1 -9.07 29.48 -23.12
N ARG A 2 -7.89 28.87 -22.98
CA ARG A 2 -7.67 27.43 -23.16
C ARG A 2 -7.35 26.87 -21.77
N ARG A 3 -8.22 25.99 -21.25
CA ARG A 3 -8.03 25.30 -19.97
C ARG A 3 -7.08 24.12 -20.22
N LEU A 4 -5.92 24.11 -19.55
CA LEU A 4 -5.06 22.93 -19.45
C LEU A 4 -5.70 21.95 -18.45
N THR A 5 -6.02 20.75 -18.92
CA THR A 5 -6.41 19.59 -18.12
C THR A 5 -5.15 18.83 -17.68
N TRP A 6 -5.06 18.49 -16.39
CA TRP A 6 -3.93 17.81 -15.79
C TRP A 6 -4.31 16.36 -15.43
N SER A 7 -3.52 15.38 -15.84
CA SER A 7 -3.67 13.95 -15.55
C SER A 7 -2.34 13.37 -15.06
N MET A 8 -2.28 12.77 -13.87
CA MET A 8 -1.10 12.02 -13.43
C MET A 8 -1.40 11.05 -12.29
N GLY A 9 -0.93 9.81 -12.47
CA GLY A 9 -1.08 8.71 -11.52
C GLY A 9 -0.33 8.93 -10.21
N MET A 10 -1.01 8.61 -9.11
CA MET A 10 -0.44 8.49 -7.78
C MET A 10 0.18 7.11 -7.62
N LEU A 11 1.51 7.06 -7.66
CA LEU A 11 2.31 5.91 -7.22
C LEU A 11 3.51 6.45 -6.44
N SER A 12 3.80 5.84 -5.29
CA SER A 12 5.03 5.93 -4.48
C SER A 12 5.48 7.32 -3.97
N GLY A 13 5.33 7.51 -2.66
CA GLY A 13 6.02 8.54 -1.88
C GLY A 13 7.44 8.15 -1.46
N VAL A 14 8.23 7.55 -2.35
CA VAL A 14 9.70 7.66 -2.48
C VAL A 14 9.99 7.37 -3.96
N LEU A 15 9.51 8.25 -4.84
CA LEU A 15 9.92 8.29 -6.23
C LEU A 15 11.21 9.09 -6.29
N LEU A 16 12.34 8.39 -6.15
CA LEU A 16 13.58 8.90 -6.72
C LEU A 16 13.39 8.94 -8.25
N LEU A 17 13.08 10.13 -8.75
CA LEU A 17 13.26 10.58 -10.13
C LEU A 17 12.76 9.64 -11.24
N SER A 18 11.44 9.49 -11.37
CA SER A 18 10.83 9.17 -12.69
C SER A 18 9.33 9.52 -12.75
N THR A 19 8.97 10.77 -12.44
CA THR A 19 7.65 11.30 -12.83
C THR A 19 7.67 11.62 -14.33
N GLY A 20 7.45 10.60 -15.15
CA GLY A 20 7.31 10.71 -16.61
C GLY A 20 5.90 11.14 -17.01
N MET A 21 5.49 12.35 -16.64
CA MET A 21 4.52 13.06 -17.49
C MET A 21 5.24 13.28 -18.82
N ALA A 22 4.57 13.11 -19.96
CA ALA A 22 5.05 13.72 -21.19
C ALA A 22 5.40 15.17 -20.85
N TRP A 23 6.67 15.53 -20.97
CA TRP A 23 7.18 16.87 -20.69
C TRP A 23 6.41 17.81 -21.62
N SER A 24 5.30 18.37 -21.15
CA SER A 24 4.87 19.64 -21.70
C SER A 24 6.02 20.57 -21.36
N GLN A 25 6.70 21.04 -22.40
CA GLN A 25 7.90 21.86 -22.32
C GLN A 25 7.63 23.06 -21.42
N THR A 26 7.90 22.93 -20.11
CA THR A 26 7.96 24.08 -19.23
C THR A 26 9.36 24.67 -19.33
N GLY A 27 9.60 25.37 -20.45
CA GLY A 27 10.15 26.73 -20.47
C GLY A 27 11.54 27.04 -19.91
N GLY A 28 12.41 26.07 -19.62
CA GLY A 28 13.84 26.32 -19.39
C GLY A 28 14.65 25.87 -20.60
N ALA A 29 15.49 26.73 -21.18
CA ALA A 29 16.49 26.28 -22.13
C ALA A 29 17.52 25.41 -21.38
N ASP A 30 17.96 24.31 -22.00
CA ASP A 30 19.08 23.52 -21.48
C ASP A 30 20.31 24.45 -21.27
N PRO A 31 21.12 24.22 -20.23
CA PRO A 31 22.38 24.94 -20.06
C PRO A 31 23.25 24.80 -21.31
N GLN A 32 24.08 25.81 -21.57
CA GLN A 32 25.04 25.70 -22.66
C GLN A 32 26.13 24.69 -22.27
N ALA A 33 26.23 23.60 -23.03
CA ALA A 33 27.26 22.59 -22.81
C ALA A 33 28.66 23.17 -23.10
N VAL A 34 29.62 22.85 -22.24
CA VAL A 34 31.05 23.11 -22.47
C VAL A 34 31.73 21.89 -23.10
N THR A 35 32.97 22.03 -23.55
CA THR A 35 33.76 20.88 -24.03
C THR A 35 34.82 20.55 -22.99
N LEU A 36 34.82 19.30 -22.50
CA LEU A 36 35.88 18.76 -21.66
C LEU A 36 36.75 17.78 -22.47
N PRO A 37 38.08 17.73 -22.24
CA PRO A 37 38.94 16.74 -22.88
C PRO A 37 38.52 15.31 -22.54
N ALA A 38 38.69 14.36 -23.46
CA ALA A 38 38.30 12.95 -23.24
C ALA A 38 38.98 12.32 -22.00
N GLY A 39 40.25 12.65 -21.74
CA GLY A 39 40.95 12.20 -20.54
C GLY A 39 40.33 12.72 -19.24
N LYS A 40 39.69 13.90 -19.28
CA LYS A 40 38.97 14.48 -18.15
C LYS A 40 37.63 13.79 -17.96
N LEU A 41 36.89 13.53 -19.05
CA LEU A 41 35.63 12.78 -19.00
C LEU A 41 35.82 11.36 -18.44
N ALA A 42 36.96 10.72 -18.71
CA ALA A 42 37.27 9.40 -18.18
C ALA A 42 37.33 9.35 -16.65
N GLU A 43 37.58 10.47 -15.95
CA GLU A 43 37.62 10.52 -14.48
C GLU A 43 36.27 10.19 -13.82
N TYR A 44 35.16 10.43 -14.52
CA TYR A 44 33.78 10.23 -14.03
C TYR A 44 33.22 8.83 -14.32
N VAL A 45 33.91 8.03 -15.13
CA VAL A 45 33.47 6.68 -15.53
C VAL A 45 33.45 5.74 -14.33
N GLY A 46 32.39 4.96 -14.14
CA GLY A 46 32.32 4.02 -13.03
C GLY A 46 30.90 3.73 -12.58
N GLN A 47 30.79 3.11 -11.41
CA GLN A 47 29.49 2.81 -10.79
C GLN A 47 29.34 3.60 -9.49
N TYR A 48 28.13 4.10 -9.29
CA TYR A 48 27.70 4.94 -8.18
C TYR A 48 26.48 4.30 -7.52
N ARG A 49 26.44 4.28 -6.20
CA ARG A 49 25.29 3.77 -5.43
C ARG A 49 24.76 4.84 -4.49
N GLY A 50 23.46 4.84 -4.22
CA GLY A 50 22.85 5.77 -3.28
C GLY A 50 23.54 5.72 -1.91
N ALA A 51 23.74 6.89 -1.29
CA ALA A 51 24.37 6.98 0.03
C ALA A 51 23.44 6.46 1.15
N VAL A 52 22.12 6.62 0.96
CA VAL A 52 21.06 6.08 1.85
C VAL A 52 20.51 4.77 1.28
N GLU A 53 20.31 4.70 -0.03
CA GLU A 53 19.77 3.53 -0.74
C GLU A 53 20.87 2.89 -1.60
N PRO A 54 21.77 2.08 -1.03
CA PRO A 54 22.91 1.53 -1.77
C PRO A 54 22.51 0.50 -2.84
N ASP A 55 21.27 0.02 -2.84
CA ASP A 55 20.71 -0.83 -3.92
C ASP A 55 20.36 -0.02 -5.18
N VAL A 56 20.19 1.30 -5.06
CA VAL A 56 19.99 2.17 -6.23
C VAL A 56 21.34 2.47 -6.86
N ILE A 57 21.62 1.78 -7.97
CA ILE A 57 22.90 1.87 -8.69
C ILE A 57 22.72 2.63 -10.01
N GLN A 58 23.68 3.51 -10.30
CA GLN A 58 23.87 4.12 -11.61
C GLN A 58 25.27 3.80 -12.15
N SER A 59 25.34 3.61 -13.46
CA SER A 59 26.58 3.40 -14.20
C SER A 59 26.83 4.57 -15.14
N ILE A 60 28.05 5.09 -15.13
CA ILE A 60 28.51 6.15 -16.03
C ILE A 60 29.59 5.58 -16.93
N SER A 61 29.35 5.65 -18.24
CA SER A 61 30.23 5.11 -19.27
C SER A 61 30.65 6.19 -20.27
N LEU A 62 31.84 6.06 -20.83
CA LEU A 62 32.35 6.94 -21.88
C LEU A 62 32.24 6.23 -23.24
N ARG A 63 31.44 6.78 -24.16
CA ARG A 63 31.21 6.22 -25.51
C ARG A 63 31.36 7.32 -26.53
N GLY A 64 32.21 7.13 -27.54
CA GLY A 64 32.37 8.12 -28.62
C GLY A 64 32.78 9.53 -28.16
N GLY A 65 33.45 9.66 -27.01
CA GLY A 65 33.84 10.95 -26.43
C GLY A 65 32.76 11.67 -25.61
N ALA A 66 31.61 11.03 -25.36
CA ALA A 66 30.53 11.55 -24.51
C ALA A 66 30.26 10.62 -23.32
N LEU A 67 29.85 11.19 -22.20
CA LEU A 67 29.41 10.43 -21.03
C LEU A 67 27.94 10.04 -21.17
N TYR A 68 27.63 8.83 -20.71
CA TYR A 68 26.27 8.31 -20.64
C TYR A 68 26.03 7.75 -19.25
N VAL A 69 24.89 8.11 -18.67
CA VAL A 69 24.38 7.57 -17.41
C VAL A 69 23.25 6.60 -17.70
N GLU A 70 23.23 5.50 -16.95
CA GLU A 70 22.16 4.51 -17.01
C GLU A 70 21.97 3.84 -15.64
N GLY A 71 20.82 3.18 -15.49
CA GLY A 71 20.47 2.34 -14.36
C GLY A 71 19.34 1.40 -14.77
N GLU A 72 18.96 0.46 -13.91
CA GLU A 72 17.98 -0.58 -14.26
C GLU A 72 16.59 -0.04 -14.62
N ARG A 73 16.25 1.17 -14.14
CA ARG A 73 14.90 1.75 -14.23
C ARG A 73 14.81 2.98 -15.14
N MET A 74 15.87 3.32 -15.87
CA MET A 74 15.90 4.53 -16.71
C MET A 74 16.52 4.27 -18.07
N ALA A 75 16.11 5.05 -19.08
CA ALA A 75 16.79 5.05 -20.37
C ALA A 75 18.26 5.52 -20.22
N THR A 76 19.13 5.06 -21.11
CA THR A 76 20.50 5.57 -21.16
C THR A 76 20.45 7.01 -21.66
N LEU A 77 20.93 7.94 -20.85
CA LEU A 77 20.91 9.37 -21.15
C LEU A 77 22.34 9.89 -21.30
N GLU A 78 22.55 10.76 -22.29
CA GLU A 78 23.81 11.50 -22.41
C GLU A 78 23.94 12.48 -21.23
N LEU A 79 25.15 12.55 -20.66
CA LEU A 79 25.49 13.47 -19.57
C LEU A 79 26.42 14.55 -20.13
N LYS A 80 25.91 15.79 -20.24
CA LYS A 80 26.65 16.91 -20.83
C LYS A 80 27.26 17.81 -19.76
N PRO A 81 28.53 18.22 -19.91
CA PRO A 81 29.16 19.11 -18.94
C PRO A 81 28.62 20.54 -19.09
N GLU A 82 28.23 21.13 -17.98
CA GLU A 82 27.96 22.56 -17.81
C GLU A 82 29.21 23.30 -17.32
N SER A 83 30.03 22.64 -16.50
CA SER A 83 31.38 23.06 -16.10
C SER A 83 32.23 21.82 -15.76
N GLU A 84 33.39 21.95 -15.10
CA GLU A 84 34.28 20.82 -14.82
C GLU A 84 33.56 19.68 -14.09
N ASP A 85 32.93 19.93 -12.94
CA ASP A 85 32.27 18.89 -12.13
C ASP A 85 30.73 19.02 -12.08
N HIS A 86 30.15 19.89 -12.91
CA HIS A 86 28.70 20.03 -13.03
C HIS A 86 28.23 19.63 -14.42
N PHE A 87 27.22 18.78 -14.46
CA PHE A 87 26.65 18.20 -15.66
C PHE A 87 25.13 18.29 -15.64
N PHE A 88 24.53 18.13 -16.80
CA PHE A 88 23.09 18.03 -16.97
C PHE A 88 22.73 16.92 -17.95
N MET A 89 21.51 16.41 -17.80
CA MET A 89 20.93 15.47 -18.74
C MET A 89 20.05 16.28 -19.71
N PRO A 90 20.31 16.27 -21.04
CA PRO A 90 19.50 17.01 -22.00
C PRO A 90 18.03 16.61 -21.93
N ALA A 91 17.12 17.59 -22.10
CA ALA A 91 15.67 17.37 -21.99
C ALA A 91 15.20 16.74 -20.66
N SER A 92 16.01 16.86 -19.61
CA SER A 92 15.72 16.43 -18.25
C SER A 92 15.98 17.59 -17.27
N PRO A 93 15.17 17.71 -16.22
CA PRO A 93 15.30 18.74 -15.18
C PRO A 93 16.52 18.45 -14.28
N THR A 94 17.19 17.32 -14.49
CA THR A 94 18.17 16.78 -13.57
C THR A 94 19.51 17.45 -13.80
N ARG A 95 20.13 17.89 -12.72
CA ARG A 95 21.52 18.36 -12.65
C ARG A 95 22.33 17.36 -11.85
N VAL A 96 23.59 17.19 -12.23
CA VAL A 96 24.53 16.26 -11.62
C VAL A 96 25.76 17.05 -11.20
N ALA A 97 26.12 16.98 -9.92
CA ALA A 97 27.33 17.57 -9.39
C ALA A 97 28.25 16.45 -8.88
N PHE A 98 29.46 16.32 -9.43
CA PHE A 98 30.43 15.33 -8.96
C PHE A 98 31.19 15.86 -7.74
N THR A 99 31.50 14.95 -6.84
CA THR A 99 32.31 15.24 -5.66
C THR A 99 33.70 14.61 -5.81
N ARG A 100 34.72 15.32 -5.32
CA ARG A 100 36.12 14.89 -5.34
C ARG A 100 36.70 14.85 -3.92
N ASP A 101 37.67 13.97 -3.70
CA ASP A 101 38.49 13.99 -2.49
C ASP A 101 39.62 15.04 -2.54
N ALA A 102 40.42 15.11 -1.48
CA ALA A 102 41.55 16.03 -1.36
C ALA A 102 42.68 15.77 -2.39
N ALA A 103 42.74 14.57 -2.98
CA ALA A 103 43.67 14.23 -4.04
C ALA A 103 43.10 14.54 -5.44
N GLY A 104 41.88 15.09 -5.52
CA GLY A 104 41.21 15.44 -6.75
C GLY A 104 40.53 14.25 -7.44
N LYS A 105 40.40 13.09 -6.79
CA LYS A 105 39.74 11.91 -7.36
C LYS A 105 38.22 12.01 -7.19
N VAL A 106 37.46 11.68 -8.23
CA VAL A 106 35.98 11.64 -8.16
C VAL A 106 35.54 10.50 -7.24
N THR A 107 34.84 10.84 -6.17
CA THR A 107 34.38 9.92 -5.11
C THR A 107 32.86 9.75 -5.07
N GLY A 108 32.10 10.60 -5.74
CA GLY A 108 30.65 10.51 -5.75
C GLY A 108 29.99 11.53 -6.67
N LEU A 109 28.66 11.57 -6.60
CA LEU A 109 27.86 12.57 -7.29
C LEU A 109 26.58 12.89 -6.49
N THR A 110 26.00 14.06 -6.76
CA THR A 110 24.68 14.43 -6.29
C THR A 110 23.81 14.76 -7.51
N THR A 111 22.65 14.10 -7.62
CA THR A 111 21.64 14.45 -8.63
C THR A 111 20.56 15.32 -8.00
N THR A 112 20.22 16.44 -8.63
CA THR A 112 19.17 17.36 -8.16
C THR A 112 18.15 17.57 -9.27
N ALA A 113 16.87 17.36 -8.97
CA ALA A 113 15.79 17.70 -9.90
C ALA A 113 15.47 19.20 -9.80
N THR A 114 15.56 19.93 -10.91
CA THR A 114 15.26 21.36 -10.99
C THR A 114 13.96 21.59 -11.77
N GLY A 115 12.89 22.02 -11.09
CA GLY A 115 11.63 22.37 -11.76
C GLY A 115 10.47 22.64 -10.80
N PRO A 116 9.39 23.31 -11.26
CA PRO A 116 8.23 23.68 -10.42
C PRO A 116 7.39 22.48 -9.93
N ARG A 117 7.77 21.25 -10.30
CA ARG A 117 7.08 19.98 -9.96
C ARG A 117 7.95 18.94 -9.29
N SER A 118 9.26 19.17 -9.19
CA SER A 118 10.11 18.36 -8.32
C SER A 118 9.93 18.84 -6.90
N SER A 119 9.75 17.94 -5.94
CA SER A 119 9.79 18.23 -4.50
C SER A 119 11.17 18.70 -4.01
N GLY A 120 12.03 19.22 -4.88
CA GLY A 120 13.40 19.64 -4.56
C GLY A 120 14.32 18.49 -4.16
N GLY A 121 13.97 17.24 -4.51
CA GLY A 121 14.73 16.06 -4.12
C GLY A 121 16.15 16.08 -4.69
N SER A 122 17.13 15.89 -3.82
CA SER A 122 18.52 15.59 -4.19
C SER A 122 18.87 14.17 -3.74
N MET A 123 19.62 13.45 -4.56
CA MET A 123 20.14 12.12 -4.23
C MET A 123 21.66 12.19 -4.25
N SER A 124 22.28 11.82 -3.14
CA SER A 124 23.73 11.68 -3.06
C SER A 124 24.12 10.23 -3.30
N MET A 125 25.17 10.04 -4.10
CA MET A 125 25.67 8.72 -4.48
C MET A 125 27.18 8.65 -4.27
N VAL A 126 27.65 7.49 -3.84
CA VAL A 126 29.07 7.19 -3.60
C VAL A 126 29.58 6.30 -4.73
N ARG A 127 30.72 6.67 -5.32
CA ARG A 127 31.40 5.85 -6.31
C ARG A 127 32.00 4.63 -5.63
N PHE A 128 31.68 3.43 -6.11
CA PHE A 128 32.18 2.17 -5.55
C PHE A 128 32.96 1.32 -6.56
N SER A 129 32.94 1.70 -7.85
CA SER A 129 33.76 1.10 -8.90
C SER A 129 34.20 2.15 -9.91
N GLU A 130 35.41 2.00 -10.45
CA GLU A 130 35.91 2.80 -11.58
C GLU A 130 35.58 2.18 -12.94
N THR A 131 35.06 0.96 -12.94
CA THR A 131 34.64 0.25 -14.16
C THR A 131 33.12 0.35 -14.31
N PRO A 132 32.60 0.82 -15.45
CA PRO A 132 31.15 0.88 -15.67
C PRO A 132 30.57 -0.53 -15.81
N ALA A 133 29.29 -0.67 -15.52
CA ALA A 133 28.50 -1.86 -15.81
C ALA A 133 27.40 -1.53 -16.83
N GLU A 134 26.98 -2.53 -17.60
CA GLU A 134 25.73 -2.44 -18.37
C GLU A 134 24.58 -2.81 -17.44
N LEU A 135 23.80 -1.82 -17.04
CA LEU A 135 22.68 -1.99 -16.09
C LEU A 135 21.33 -1.86 -16.78
N ASN A 136 21.32 -1.31 -18.00
CA ASN A 136 20.11 -0.88 -18.63
C ASN A 136 19.36 -2.05 -19.31
N HIS A 137 18.09 -2.22 -18.96
CA HIS A 137 17.17 -3.14 -19.64
C HIS A 137 15.97 -2.42 -20.26
N PHE A 138 16.10 -1.10 -20.43
CA PHE A 138 15.06 -0.21 -20.93
C PHE A 138 14.61 -0.64 -22.33
N ARG A 139 13.30 -0.85 -22.45
CA ARG A 139 12.66 -1.22 -23.69
C ARG A 139 11.80 -0.07 -24.20
N GLU A 140 11.99 0.29 -25.46
CA GLU A 140 11.14 1.27 -26.14
C GLU A 140 9.80 0.66 -26.56
N TYR A 141 8.73 1.43 -26.41
CA TYR A 141 7.37 1.06 -26.77
C TYR A 141 6.74 2.06 -27.73
N THR A 142 6.01 1.54 -28.72
CA THR A 142 5.04 2.30 -29.51
C THR A 142 3.76 2.44 -28.68
N ARG A 143 3.29 3.67 -28.47
CA ARG A 143 2.05 3.98 -27.75
C ARG A 143 0.89 4.21 -28.71
N SER A 144 -0.27 3.64 -28.40
CA SER A 144 -1.54 3.92 -29.09
C SER A 144 -2.69 4.06 -28.10
N GLU A 145 -3.75 4.77 -28.49
CA GLU A 145 -4.98 4.94 -27.72
C GLU A 145 -6.18 4.43 -28.53
N THR A 146 -7.18 3.87 -27.86
CA THR A 146 -8.43 3.42 -28.50
C THR A 146 -9.61 3.49 -27.54
N MET A 147 -10.82 3.48 -28.10
CA MET A 147 -12.08 3.38 -27.37
C MET A 147 -12.74 2.03 -27.70
N VAL A 148 -12.77 1.11 -26.74
CA VAL A 148 -13.27 -0.25 -26.91
C VAL A 148 -14.74 -0.34 -26.52
N PRO A 149 -15.64 -0.77 -27.42
CA PRO A 149 -17.06 -0.94 -27.08
C PRO A 149 -17.26 -2.19 -26.22
N MET A 150 -17.93 -2.02 -25.08
CA MET A 150 -18.41 -3.11 -24.22
C MET A 150 -19.74 -3.67 -24.77
N ARG A 151 -20.21 -4.78 -24.19
CA ARG A 151 -21.46 -5.47 -24.58
C ARG A 151 -22.72 -4.62 -24.51
N ASP A 152 -22.73 -3.59 -23.67
CA ASP A 152 -23.83 -2.63 -23.51
C ASP A 152 -23.68 -1.39 -24.40
N GLY A 153 -22.60 -1.30 -25.18
CA GLY A 153 -22.30 -0.22 -26.11
C GLY A 153 -21.51 0.95 -25.52
N VAL A 154 -21.30 0.98 -24.19
CA VAL A 154 -20.40 1.95 -23.56
C VAL A 154 -18.97 1.69 -24.01
N LYS A 155 -18.20 2.75 -24.27
CA LYS A 155 -16.81 2.62 -24.70
C LYS A 155 -15.83 2.93 -23.58
N LEU A 156 -14.86 2.04 -23.38
CA LEU A 156 -13.77 2.24 -22.43
C LEU A 156 -12.49 2.69 -23.16
N HIS A 157 -11.81 3.67 -22.58
CA HIS A 157 -10.54 4.19 -23.08
C HIS A 157 -9.39 3.28 -22.67
N LEU A 158 -8.58 2.88 -23.64
CA LEU A 158 -7.36 2.12 -23.42
C LEU A 158 -6.14 2.84 -23.97
N VAL A 159 -5.03 2.78 -23.24
CA VAL A 159 -3.66 3.01 -23.73
C VAL A 159 -2.97 1.66 -23.90
N ILE A 160 -2.39 1.43 -25.08
CA ILE A 160 -1.67 0.22 -25.42
C ILE A 160 -0.22 0.58 -25.71
N LEU A 161 0.71 -0.09 -25.03
CA LEU A 161 2.14 0.00 -25.26
C LEU A 161 2.64 -1.31 -25.85
N ARG A 162 3.16 -1.24 -27.07
CA ARG A 162 3.74 -2.37 -27.77
C ARG A 162 5.26 -2.22 -27.89
N PRO A 163 6.08 -3.24 -27.58
CA PRO A 163 7.51 -3.18 -27.81
C PRO A 163 7.81 -2.79 -29.25
N LYS A 164 8.59 -1.72 -29.43
CA LYS A 164 8.85 -1.13 -30.74
C LYS A 164 9.45 -2.15 -31.71
N GLY A 165 8.82 -2.38 -32.85
CA GLY A 165 9.28 -3.30 -33.90
C GLY A 165 8.73 -4.73 -33.78
N SER A 166 8.00 -5.06 -32.70
CA SER A 166 7.41 -6.39 -32.48
C SER A 166 6.18 -6.69 -33.34
N GLU A 167 5.66 -5.71 -34.10
CA GLU A 167 4.43 -5.83 -34.89
C GLU A 167 4.53 -6.88 -36.00
N SER A 168 5.74 -7.03 -36.57
CA SER A 168 6.00 -7.86 -37.76
C SER A 168 7.24 -8.74 -37.63
N THR A 169 7.92 -8.68 -36.47
CA THR A 169 9.14 -9.44 -36.19
C THR A 169 9.04 -10.05 -34.78
N GLY A 170 9.59 -11.24 -34.59
CA GLY A 170 9.68 -11.91 -33.28
C GLY A 170 8.50 -12.81 -32.91
N GLU A 171 8.59 -13.40 -31.72
CA GLU A 171 7.57 -14.30 -31.16
C GLU A 171 6.27 -13.53 -30.80
N PRO A 172 5.09 -14.15 -30.96
CA PRO A 172 3.83 -13.55 -30.52
C PRO A 172 3.87 -13.20 -29.03
N LEU A 173 3.41 -12.00 -28.67
CA LEU A 173 3.52 -11.48 -27.31
C LEU A 173 2.24 -11.66 -26.49
N PRO A 174 2.34 -11.97 -25.19
CA PRO A 174 1.20 -11.92 -24.28
C PRO A 174 0.85 -10.49 -23.86
N PHE A 175 -0.37 -10.33 -23.36
CA PHE A 175 -0.85 -9.08 -22.77
C PHE A 175 -0.59 -9.03 -21.26
N LEU A 176 -0.28 -7.85 -20.76
CA LEU A 176 -0.38 -7.51 -19.35
C LEU A 176 -1.37 -6.33 -19.22
N LEU A 177 -2.55 -6.63 -18.69
CA LEU A 177 -3.66 -5.72 -18.53
C LEU A 177 -3.71 -5.15 -17.11
N GLN A 178 -3.87 -3.84 -17.01
CA GLN A 178 -4.19 -3.14 -15.76
C GLN A 178 -5.37 -2.20 -16.03
N ARG A 179 -6.47 -2.38 -15.31
CA ARG A 179 -7.61 -1.44 -15.33
C ARG A 179 -7.53 -0.53 -14.12
N THR A 180 -7.99 0.72 -14.22
CA THR A 180 -7.85 1.68 -13.11
C THR A 180 -8.88 2.82 -13.16
N PRO A 181 -9.32 3.36 -12.01
CA PRO A 181 -10.06 4.62 -11.93
C PRO A 181 -9.18 5.87 -11.93
N TYR A 182 -7.84 5.74 -11.96
CA TYR A 182 -6.87 6.81 -11.70
C TYR A 182 -6.26 7.46 -12.95
N GLY A 183 -6.73 7.10 -14.14
CA GLY A 183 -6.30 7.73 -15.40
C GLY A 183 -5.07 7.08 -16.01
N VAL A 184 -5.12 6.76 -17.31
CA VAL A 184 -4.06 6.02 -18.00
C VAL A 184 -3.25 6.83 -19.01
N ASP A 185 -3.55 8.12 -19.19
CA ASP A 185 -2.93 8.95 -20.23
C ASP A 185 -1.40 9.06 -20.10
N GLY A 186 -0.87 9.00 -18.87
CA GLY A 186 0.55 9.11 -18.57
C GLY A 186 1.39 7.88 -18.92
N GLU A 187 0.77 6.78 -19.36
CA GLU A 187 1.49 5.54 -19.62
C GLU A 187 2.32 5.61 -20.91
N THR A 188 3.62 5.31 -20.78
CA THR A 188 4.66 5.46 -21.83
C THR A 188 5.78 4.43 -21.66
N SER A 189 6.77 4.40 -22.57
CA SER A 189 8.00 3.62 -22.37
C SER A 189 8.63 3.93 -21.00
N PHE A 190 8.67 5.20 -20.60
CA PHE A 190 9.30 5.59 -19.34
C PHE A 190 8.55 5.07 -18.12
N SER A 191 7.20 5.14 -18.10
CA SER A 191 6.43 4.71 -16.93
C SER A 191 6.57 3.22 -16.65
N VAL A 192 6.51 2.37 -17.68
CA VAL A 192 6.60 0.91 -17.49
C VAL A 192 8.01 0.44 -17.14
N ASN A 193 9.05 1.00 -17.74
CA ASN A 193 10.43 0.65 -17.37
C ASN A 193 10.81 1.17 -15.98
N ALA A 194 10.22 2.30 -15.55
CA ALA A 194 10.45 2.81 -14.21
C ALA A 194 9.73 1.98 -13.14
N SER A 195 8.43 1.73 -13.33
CA SER A 195 7.61 1.03 -12.33
C SER A 195 7.84 -0.48 -12.31
N LYS A 196 8.08 -1.10 -13.47
CA LYS A 196 8.11 -2.55 -13.67
C LYS A 196 9.26 -2.98 -14.61
N PRO A 197 10.52 -2.65 -14.28
CA PRO A 197 11.65 -2.86 -15.20
C PRO A 197 11.79 -4.33 -15.62
N GLU A 198 11.54 -5.28 -14.72
CA GLU A 198 11.68 -6.71 -14.99
C GLU A 198 10.65 -7.20 -16.04
N LEU A 199 9.39 -6.81 -15.87
CA LEU A 199 8.33 -7.12 -16.84
C LEU A 199 8.56 -6.38 -18.17
N ALA A 200 8.96 -5.11 -18.12
CA ALA A 200 9.27 -4.34 -19.32
C ALA A 200 10.45 -4.94 -20.12
N ALA A 201 11.49 -5.39 -19.44
CA ALA A 201 12.63 -6.07 -20.03
C ALA A 201 12.22 -7.40 -20.66
N SER A 202 11.39 -8.18 -19.97
CA SER A 202 10.84 -9.45 -20.44
C SER A 202 9.97 -9.31 -21.70
N GLY A 203 9.31 -8.15 -21.87
CA GLY A 203 8.58 -7.75 -23.08
C GLY A 203 7.15 -8.27 -23.13
N TYR A 204 6.17 -7.36 -23.04
CA TYR A 204 4.74 -7.65 -23.07
C TYR A 204 4.00 -6.60 -23.89
N LEU A 205 2.78 -6.91 -24.35
CA LEU A 205 1.82 -5.89 -24.75
C LEU A 205 1.17 -5.34 -23.48
N PHE A 206 1.64 -4.19 -22.99
CA PHE A 206 0.99 -3.55 -21.85
C PHE A 206 -0.29 -2.84 -22.30
N VAL A 207 -1.37 -3.06 -21.55
CA VAL A 207 -2.67 -2.45 -21.78
C VAL A 207 -3.16 -1.82 -20.49
N PHE A 208 -3.45 -0.53 -20.55
CA PHE A 208 -3.97 0.25 -19.44
C PHE A 208 -5.35 0.78 -19.78
N GLY A 209 -6.35 0.51 -18.94
CA GLY A 209 -7.73 0.93 -19.19
C GLY A 209 -8.30 1.84 -18.12
N ASP A 210 -8.88 2.98 -18.53
CA ASP A 210 -9.74 3.76 -17.66
C ASP A 210 -11.04 2.98 -17.43
N ILE A 211 -11.43 2.73 -16.18
CA ILE A 211 -12.70 2.04 -15.93
C ILE A 211 -13.91 2.91 -16.26
N ARG A 212 -15.07 2.26 -16.35
CA ARG A 212 -16.35 2.85 -16.69
C ARG A 212 -16.64 4.13 -15.91
N GLY A 213 -16.91 5.21 -16.64
CA GLY A 213 -17.26 6.52 -16.10
C GLY A 213 -16.09 7.34 -15.53
N ARG A 214 -14.84 6.86 -15.62
CA ARG A 214 -13.64 7.60 -15.21
C ARG A 214 -12.86 8.11 -16.42
N TYR A 215 -12.18 9.25 -16.25
CA TYR A 215 -11.30 9.85 -17.27
C TYR A 215 -11.90 9.89 -18.68
N LYS A 216 -11.32 9.19 -19.66
CA LYS A 216 -11.80 9.21 -21.05
C LYS A 216 -12.89 8.17 -21.32
N SER A 217 -13.07 7.18 -20.44
CA SER A 217 -14.13 6.17 -20.56
C SER A 217 -15.53 6.75 -20.43
N GLU A 218 -16.45 6.23 -21.21
CA GLU A 218 -17.88 6.55 -21.15
C GLU A 218 -18.55 5.82 -19.96
N GLY A 219 -19.85 6.05 -19.78
CA GLY A 219 -20.65 5.39 -18.74
C GLY A 219 -20.63 6.10 -17.39
N LYS A 220 -21.02 5.39 -16.33
CA LYS A 220 -21.16 5.90 -14.97
C LYS A 220 -20.22 5.16 -14.02
N PHE A 221 -19.41 5.92 -13.28
CA PHE A 221 -18.56 5.39 -12.22
C PHE A 221 -19.41 4.98 -11.01
N VAL A 222 -19.05 3.84 -10.42
CA VAL A 222 -19.60 3.31 -9.17
C VAL A 222 -18.40 2.81 -8.38
N MET A 223 -18.19 3.35 -7.18
CA MET A 223 -17.16 2.87 -6.25
C MET A 223 -17.35 1.37 -6.00
N ASN A 224 -16.25 0.60 -6.07
CA ASN A 224 -16.20 -0.87 -5.91
C ASN A 224 -17.45 -1.57 -6.48
N ARG A 225 -17.70 -1.37 -7.78
CA ARG A 225 -18.94 -1.80 -8.44
C ARG A 225 -19.23 -3.28 -8.13
N PRO A 226 -20.37 -3.61 -7.50
CA PRO A 226 -20.77 -4.98 -7.20
C PRO A 226 -20.78 -5.92 -8.40
N VAL A 227 -20.44 -7.19 -8.17
CA VAL A 227 -20.73 -8.28 -9.12
C VAL A 227 -22.25 -8.44 -9.21
N VAL A 228 -22.78 -8.57 -10.44
CA VAL A 228 -24.22 -8.73 -10.67
C VAL A 228 -24.52 -10.03 -11.40
N GLU A 229 -25.76 -10.50 -11.31
CA GLU A 229 -26.22 -11.63 -12.13
C GLU A 229 -26.33 -11.19 -13.61
N HIS A 230 -25.48 -11.71 -14.49
CA HIS A 230 -25.40 -11.32 -15.92
C HIS A 230 -26.56 -11.87 -16.79
N LYS A 231 -27.82 -11.61 -16.41
CA LYS A 231 -29.02 -12.13 -17.11
C LYS A 231 -29.19 -11.56 -18.51
N THR A 232 -28.73 -10.34 -18.74
CA THR A 232 -28.84 -9.59 -19.99
C THR A 232 -27.54 -8.86 -20.29
N LYS A 233 -27.37 -8.39 -21.53
CA LYS A 233 -26.20 -7.57 -21.92
C LYS A 233 -26.10 -6.22 -21.20
N LYS A 234 -27.13 -5.81 -20.44
CA LYS A 234 -27.13 -4.56 -19.67
C LYS A 234 -26.65 -4.78 -18.23
N ASP A 235 -26.56 -6.02 -17.79
CA ASP A 235 -26.07 -6.39 -16.47
C ASP A 235 -24.54 -6.41 -16.54
N VAL A 236 -23.93 -5.25 -16.29
CA VAL A 236 -22.50 -4.99 -16.44
C VAL A 236 -21.82 -4.67 -15.12
N ASP A 237 -20.71 -5.35 -14.90
CA ASP A 237 -19.77 -5.14 -13.80
C ASP A 237 -18.31 -5.22 -14.30
N GLU A 238 -17.36 -5.17 -13.37
CA GLU A 238 -15.94 -5.16 -13.70
C GLU A 238 -15.44 -6.49 -14.30
N THR A 239 -16.12 -7.61 -14.05
CA THR A 239 -15.82 -8.90 -14.69
C THR A 239 -16.16 -8.83 -16.18
N THR A 240 -17.34 -8.29 -16.51
CA THR A 240 -17.83 -8.20 -17.88
C THR A 240 -17.05 -7.19 -18.72
N ASP A 241 -16.71 -6.03 -18.16
CA ASP A 241 -15.90 -5.01 -18.84
C ASP A 241 -14.47 -5.52 -19.09
N THR A 242 -13.94 -6.37 -18.20
CA THR A 242 -12.65 -7.04 -18.42
C THR A 242 -12.72 -8.06 -19.55
N ASN A 243 -13.74 -8.92 -19.54
CA ASN A 243 -13.93 -9.94 -20.57
C ASN A 243 -14.11 -9.32 -21.97
N ASP A 244 -14.94 -8.29 -22.10
CA ASP A 244 -15.17 -7.59 -23.38
C ASP A 244 -13.90 -6.87 -23.87
N THR A 245 -13.11 -6.30 -22.95
CA THR A 245 -11.81 -5.70 -23.26
C THR A 245 -10.85 -6.74 -23.85
N ILE A 246 -10.71 -7.89 -23.20
CA ILE A 246 -9.84 -8.98 -23.66
C ILE A 246 -10.29 -9.49 -25.03
N ASP A 247 -11.59 -9.71 -25.21
CA ASP A 247 -12.18 -10.15 -26.46
C ASP A 247 -11.83 -9.22 -27.63
N TRP A 248 -11.80 -7.91 -27.38
CA TRP A 248 -11.41 -6.93 -28.37
C TRP A 248 -9.90 -6.95 -28.64
N LEU A 249 -9.06 -7.01 -27.60
CA LEU A 249 -7.59 -7.02 -27.74
C LEU A 249 -7.12 -8.20 -28.59
N LEU A 250 -7.63 -9.40 -28.32
CA LEU A 250 -7.29 -10.63 -29.04
C LEU A 250 -7.58 -10.52 -30.54
N LYS A 251 -8.68 -9.85 -30.91
CA LYS A 251 -9.13 -9.70 -32.31
C LYS A 251 -8.43 -8.57 -33.05
N ASN A 252 -8.02 -7.51 -32.35
CA ASN A 252 -7.60 -6.25 -32.97
C ASN A 252 -6.10 -5.97 -32.88
N LEU A 253 -5.35 -6.62 -31.97
CA LEU A 253 -3.91 -6.44 -31.87
C LEU A 253 -3.15 -7.60 -32.52
N PRO A 254 -2.43 -7.38 -33.62
CA PRO A 254 -1.75 -8.45 -34.35
C PRO A 254 -0.56 -9.02 -33.56
N ASN A 255 -0.12 -10.22 -33.95
CA ASN A 255 1.06 -10.90 -33.41
C ASN A 255 1.05 -10.95 -31.87
N ASN A 256 -0.08 -11.39 -31.31
CA ASN A 256 -0.25 -11.70 -29.90
C ASN A 256 -0.37 -13.23 -29.72
N ASN A 257 0.00 -13.76 -28.54
CA ASN A 257 -0.02 -15.21 -28.27
C ASN A 257 -1.33 -15.73 -27.66
N GLY A 258 -2.35 -14.87 -27.56
CA GLY A 258 -3.65 -15.21 -27.01
C GLY A 258 -3.73 -15.31 -25.47
N ARG A 259 -2.67 -14.98 -24.73
CA ARG A 259 -2.64 -15.04 -23.26
C ARG A 259 -2.63 -13.65 -22.64
N VAL A 260 -3.36 -13.51 -21.54
CA VAL A 260 -3.52 -12.26 -20.78
C VAL A 260 -3.15 -12.52 -19.32
N GLY A 261 -2.25 -11.71 -18.79
CA GLY A 261 -2.13 -11.51 -17.35
C GLY A 261 -2.86 -10.24 -16.92
N VAL A 262 -3.46 -10.24 -15.74
CA VAL A 262 -4.08 -9.05 -15.15
C VAL A 262 -3.45 -8.76 -13.80
N TYR A 263 -3.11 -7.52 -13.52
CA TYR A 263 -2.49 -7.15 -12.26
C TYR A 263 -2.86 -5.73 -11.86
N GLY A 264 -2.64 -5.39 -10.59
CA GLY A 264 -2.79 -4.03 -10.12
C GLY A 264 -2.66 -3.89 -8.61
N ILE A 265 -2.42 -2.67 -8.17
CA ILE A 265 -2.30 -2.29 -6.75
C ILE A 265 -3.57 -1.54 -6.32
N SER A 266 -4.14 -1.79 -5.14
CA SER A 266 -5.33 -1.08 -4.61
C SER A 266 -6.61 -1.38 -5.40
N TYR A 267 -7.34 -0.36 -5.84
CA TYR A 267 -8.46 -0.47 -6.77
C TYR A 267 -8.09 -1.26 -8.05
N PRO A 268 -6.95 -1.01 -8.74
CA PRO A 268 -6.43 -1.94 -9.76
C PRO A 268 -6.24 -3.39 -9.29
N GLY A 269 -5.91 -3.63 -8.03
CA GLY A 269 -5.86 -4.96 -7.41
C GLY A 269 -7.26 -5.59 -7.32
N PHE A 270 -8.26 -4.84 -6.82
CA PHE A 270 -9.67 -5.22 -6.90
C PHE A 270 -10.08 -5.56 -8.35
N LEU A 271 -9.65 -4.77 -9.33
CA LEU A 271 -9.95 -5.05 -10.74
C LEU A 271 -9.19 -6.27 -11.29
N ALA A 272 -8.06 -6.64 -10.70
CA ALA A 272 -7.31 -7.84 -11.07
C ALA A 272 -7.97 -9.10 -10.53
N ILE A 273 -8.44 -9.13 -9.27
CA ILE A 273 -9.20 -10.27 -8.75
C ILE A 273 -10.54 -10.43 -9.47
N MET A 274 -11.20 -9.32 -9.83
CA MET A 274 -12.43 -9.35 -10.64
C MET A 274 -12.21 -9.95 -12.03
N ALA A 275 -10.97 -9.98 -12.55
CA ALA A 275 -10.65 -10.68 -13.79
C ALA A 275 -10.57 -12.21 -13.62
N GLY A 276 -10.46 -12.69 -12.38
CA GLY A 276 -10.48 -14.11 -11.99
C GLY A 276 -11.88 -14.66 -11.71
N ILE A 277 -12.91 -13.80 -11.64
CA ILE A 277 -14.31 -14.19 -11.43
C ILE A 277 -15.00 -14.28 -12.79
N ASP A 278 -15.55 -15.44 -13.14
CA ASP A 278 -16.11 -15.71 -14.48
C ASP A 278 -15.11 -15.33 -15.59
N ALA A 279 -13.87 -15.80 -15.40
CA ALA A 279 -12.70 -15.34 -16.12
C ALA A 279 -12.78 -15.65 -17.61
N HIS A 280 -12.37 -14.70 -18.46
CA HIS A 280 -12.20 -14.97 -19.88
C HIS A 280 -11.15 -16.09 -20.08
N PRO A 281 -11.34 -17.08 -20.98
CA PRO A 281 -10.42 -18.20 -21.16
C PRO A 281 -8.98 -17.84 -21.57
N ALA A 282 -8.73 -16.58 -21.93
CA ALA A 282 -7.41 -16.04 -22.26
C ALA A 282 -6.65 -15.52 -21.03
N VAL A 283 -7.33 -15.29 -19.90
CA VAL A 283 -6.68 -14.95 -18.65
C VAL A 283 -5.95 -16.19 -18.15
N LYS A 284 -4.64 -16.07 -17.94
CA LYS A 284 -3.77 -17.20 -17.53
C LYS A 284 -3.01 -16.94 -16.24
N ALA A 285 -3.00 -15.71 -15.76
CA ALA A 285 -2.43 -15.33 -14.48
C ALA A 285 -3.07 -14.03 -14.00
N ILE A 286 -3.38 -13.94 -12.71
CA ILE A 286 -3.72 -12.68 -12.07
C ILE A 286 -2.79 -12.40 -10.89
N SER A 287 -2.51 -11.13 -10.64
CA SER A 287 -1.84 -10.69 -9.42
C SER A 287 -2.60 -9.50 -8.82
N PRO A 288 -3.60 -9.77 -7.97
CA PRO A 288 -4.19 -8.76 -7.09
C PRO A 288 -3.14 -8.37 -6.04
N GLN A 289 -2.88 -7.07 -5.91
CA GLN A 289 -1.86 -6.58 -5.00
C GLN A 289 -2.52 -5.51 -4.12
N ALA A 290 -2.54 -5.72 -2.80
CA ALA A 290 -3.34 -4.94 -1.86
C ALA A 290 -4.74 -4.61 -2.43
N PRO A 291 -5.54 -5.62 -2.83
CA PRO A 291 -6.85 -5.40 -3.44
C PRO A 291 -7.85 -4.84 -2.42
N MET A 292 -8.74 -3.95 -2.89
CA MET A 292 -9.88 -3.46 -2.10
C MET A 292 -10.97 -4.53 -2.02
N THR A 293 -10.76 -5.58 -1.23
CA THR A 293 -11.59 -6.79 -1.18
C THR A 293 -12.86 -6.58 -0.37
N ASN A 294 -12.74 -5.98 0.82
CA ASN A 294 -13.84 -5.76 1.74
C ASN A 294 -13.67 -4.43 2.50
N ILE A 295 -14.03 -3.36 1.78
CA ILE A 295 -13.97 -1.96 2.19
C ILE A 295 -14.70 -1.61 3.50
N TRP A 296 -15.46 -2.54 4.11
CA TRP A 296 -16.11 -2.34 5.42
C TRP A 296 -15.47 -3.16 6.55
N ILE A 297 -14.90 -4.34 6.26
CA ILE A 297 -14.36 -5.20 7.31
C ILE A 297 -12.94 -4.78 7.72
N GLY A 298 -12.07 -4.47 6.77
CA GLY A 298 -10.67 -4.16 7.10
C GLY A 298 -9.81 -3.53 5.99
N ASP A 299 -10.44 -3.00 4.93
CA ASP A 299 -9.76 -2.21 3.89
C ASP A 299 -10.17 -0.72 4.02
N ASP A 300 -10.35 0.00 2.91
CA ASP A 300 -10.37 1.45 2.82
C ASP A 300 -11.27 2.26 3.78
N PHE A 301 -12.54 1.88 3.93
CA PHE A 301 -13.56 2.78 4.50
C PHE A 301 -13.88 2.47 5.95
N PHE A 302 -13.86 1.20 6.35
CA PHE A 302 -14.06 0.83 7.73
C PHE A 302 -13.16 -0.32 8.12
N HIS A 303 -12.76 -0.34 9.38
CA HIS A 303 -12.13 -1.49 10.02
C HIS A 303 -12.98 -1.93 11.21
N ASN A 304 -13.49 -3.16 11.15
CA ASN A 304 -14.41 -3.74 12.14
C ASN A 304 -15.54 -2.76 12.57
N GLY A 305 -16.05 -2.00 11.61
CA GLY A 305 -17.11 -0.99 11.77
C GLY A 305 -16.67 0.41 12.23
N ALA A 306 -15.39 0.63 12.53
CA ALA A 306 -14.84 1.97 12.74
C ALA A 306 -14.59 2.67 11.41
N PHE A 307 -15.15 3.86 11.18
CA PHE A 307 -15.05 4.54 9.89
C PHE A 307 -13.72 5.27 9.78
N ARG A 308 -13.00 5.05 8.68
CA ARG A 308 -11.73 5.70 8.35
C ARG A 308 -11.99 7.13 7.86
N GLU A 309 -12.24 8.04 8.79
CA GLU A 309 -12.69 9.40 8.58
C GLU A 309 -11.85 10.20 7.59
N THR A 310 -10.54 10.38 7.81
CA THR A 310 -9.72 11.14 6.84
C THR A 310 -9.64 10.49 5.48
N TYR A 311 -9.49 9.15 5.46
CA TYR A 311 -9.32 8.41 4.21
C TYR A 311 -10.59 8.44 3.38
N GLY A 312 -11.72 8.02 3.95
CA GLY A 312 -13.02 7.99 3.27
C GLY A 312 -13.48 9.39 2.85
N PHE A 313 -13.20 10.42 3.65
CA PHE A 313 -13.47 11.81 3.28
C PHE A 313 -12.66 12.27 2.07
N ASP A 314 -11.35 12.03 2.04
CA ASP A 314 -10.48 12.47 0.96
C ASP A 314 -10.69 11.65 -0.33
N TYR A 315 -10.80 10.32 -0.20
CA TYR A 315 -10.89 9.40 -1.32
C TYR A 315 -12.21 9.54 -2.08
N VAL A 316 -13.33 9.73 -1.37
CA VAL A 316 -14.64 10.00 -2.02
C VAL A 316 -14.60 11.33 -2.77
N GLN A 317 -13.99 12.38 -2.23
CA GLN A 317 -13.82 13.64 -2.95
C GLN A 317 -12.95 13.46 -4.20
N GLN A 318 -11.85 12.71 -4.07
CA GLN A 318 -10.93 12.44 -5.17
C GLN A 318 -11.62 11.71 -6.34
N LEU A 319 -12.41 10.66 -6.05
CA LEU A 319 -12.98 9.80 -7.10
C LEU A 319 -14.39 10.17 -7.55
N GLU A 320 -15.20 10.81 -6.72
CA GLU A 320 -16.59 11.14 -7.06
C GLU A 320 -16.85 12.63 -7.26
N GLY A 321 -15.93 13.51 -6.83
CA GLY A 321 -16.08 14.96 -6.97
C GLY A 321 -16.09 15.44 -8.43
N GLN A 322 -15.40 14.74 -9.33
CA GLN A 322 -15.44 14.94 -10.78
C GLN A 322 -14.96 13.68 -11.52
N LYS A 323 -14.95 13.71 -12.86
CA LYS A 323 -14.60 12.55 -13.71
C LYS A 323 -13.12 12.14 -13.66
N THR A 324 -12.23 13.08 -13.36
CA THR A 324 -10.79 12.86 -13.13
C THR A 324 -10.49 13.05 -11.65
N ASP A 325 -9.32 12.67 -11.17
CA ASP A 325 -8.99 12.82 -9.75
C ASP A 325 -9.03 14.30 -9.32
N VAL A 326 -9.58 14.56 -8.14
CA VAL A 326 -9.46 15.84 -7.43
C VAL A 326 -8.43 15.69 -6.33
N ARG A 327 -7.46 16.59 -6.28
CA ARG A 327 -6.52 16.63 -5.17
C ARG A 327 -7.15 17.35 -3.97
N VAL A 328 -7.18 16.68 -2.83
CA VAL A 328 -7.60 17.30 -1.56
C VAL A 328 -6.37 17.92 -0.90
N GLU A 329 -6.33 19.25 -0.86
CA GLU A 329 -5.27 20.02 -0.20
C GLU A 329 -5.89 20.92 0.86
N SER A 330 -5.22 21.03 2.01
CA SER A 330 -5.58 21.94 3.09
C SER A 330 -4.32 22.32 3.86
N SER A 331 -4.27 23.56 4.33
CA SER A 331 -3.27 24.03 5.30
C SER A 331 -3.74 23.90 6.75
N GLU A 332 -5.01 23.55 6.97
CA GLU A 332 -5.56 23.26 8.30
C GLU A 332 -5.11 21.87 8.75
N ASP A 333 -4.80 21.72 10.04
CA ASP A 333 -4.60 20.41 10.66
C ASP A 333 -5.90 19.62 10.58
N THR A 334 -5.89 18.47 9.90
CA THR A 334 -7.13 17.68 9.74
C THR A 334 -7.70 17.22 11.07
N PHE A 335 -6.86 17.07 12.10
CA PHE A 335 -7.31 16.82 13.47
C PHE A 335 -8.27 17.91 13.93
N ASP A 336 -7.89 19.19 13.78
CA ASP A 336 -8.74 20.31 14.19
C ASP A 336 -9.97 20.45 13.28
N PHE A 337 -9.81 20.22 11.97
CA PHE A 337 -10.92 20.25 11.01
C PHE A 337 -12.03 19.27 11.39
N PHE A 338 -11.71 17.99 11.62
CA PHE A 338 -12.72 16.98 11.96
C PHE A 338 -13.28 17.21 13.37
N LEU A 339 -12.44 17.60 14.33
CA LEU A 339 -12.88 17.85 15.71
C LEU A 339 -13.90 19.00 15.77
N LYS A 340 -13.64 20.09 15.04
CA LYS A 340 -14.51 21.27 14.91
C LYS A 340 -15.84 20.93 14.21
N ASN A 341 -15.82 20.08 13.20
CA ASN A 341 -17.02 19.65 12.48
C ASN A 341 -17.87 18.64 13.26
N GLY A 342 -17.31 18.04 14.31
CA GLY A 342 -18.02 17.21 15.28
C GLY A 342 -18.24 15.76 14.83
N ASN A 343 -18.76 15.54 13.62
CA ASN A 343 -18.99 14.22 13.03
C ASN A 343 -18.84 14.27 11.50
N PHE A 344 -18.88 13.11 10.86
CA PHE A 344 -18.77 13.00 9.41
C PHE A 344 -19.84 13.82 8.66
N ALA A 345 -21.10 13.84 9.11
CA ALA A 345 -22.14 14.64 8.48
C ALA A 345 -21.83 16.14 8.48
N GLY A 346 -21.25 16.65 9.57
CA GLY A 346 -20.77 18.02 9.69
C GLY A 346 -19.63 18.30 8.70
N ALA A 347 -18.62 17.43 8.67
CA ALA A 347 -17.47 17.56 7.78
C ALA A 347 -17.89 17.50 6.30
N ALA A 348 -18.70 16.51 5.93
CA ALA A 348 -19.21 16.33 4.57
C ALA A 348 -20.05 17.53 4.10
N LYS A 349 -20.86 18.11 5.00
CA LYS A 349 -21.61 19.34 4.71
C LYS A 349 -20.68 20.54 4.51
N SER A 350 -19.67 20.69 5.35
CA SER A 350 -18.70 21.79 5.26
C SER A 350 -17.92 21.74 3.93
N ALA A 351 -17.64 20.55 3.41
CA ALA A 351 -16.95 20.37 2.12
C ALA A 351 -17.88 20.31 0.91
N GLY A 352 -19.20 20.37 1.10
CA GLY A 352 -20.17 20.26 0.00
C GLY A 352 -20.21 18.88 -0.67
N MET A 353 -19.75 17.84 0.01
CA MET A 353 -19.66 16.47 -0.52
C MET A 353 -20.80 15.55 -0.07
N SER A 354 -21.74 16.03 0.75
CA SER A 354 -22.87 15.23 1.24
C SER A 354 -23.70 14.58 0.13
N ASP A 355 -23.67 15.14 -1.08
CA ASP A 355 -24.43 14.63 -2.21
C ASP A 355 -23.71 13.58 -3.07
N LEU A 356 -22.42 13.31 -2.80
CA LEU A 356 -21.66 12.28 -3.50
C LEU A 356 -22.19 10.88 -3.16
N PRO A 357 -22.30 9.96 -4.13
CA PRO A 357 -22.90 8.64 -3.93
C PRO A 357 -22.36 7.87 -2.72
N THR A 358 -21.04 7.79 -2.57
CA THR A 358 -20.40 7.04 -1.48
C THR A 358 -20.51 7.79 -0.15
N ALA A 359 -20.45 9.12 -0.14
CA ALA A 359 -20.71 9.91 1.07
C ALA A 359 -22.14 9.71 1.60
N LYS A 360 -23.14 9.61 0.70
CA LYS A 360 -24.52 9.23 1.09
C LYS A 360 -24.58 7.82 1.66
N ALA A 361 -23.80 6.89 1.13
CA ALA A 361 -23.72 5.53 1.66
C ALA A 361 -23.19 5.54 3.10
N PHE A 362 -22.09 6.25 3.38
CA PHE A 362 -21.59 6.38 4.77
C PHE A 362 -22.65 6.94 5.72
N LEU A 363 -23.36 7.99 5.31
CA LEU A 363 -24.41 8.62 6.12
C LEU A 363 -25.64 7.74 6.37
N SER A 364 -25.91 6.75 5.50
CA SER A 364 -27.15 5.95 5.55
C SER A 364 -26.95 4.47 5.87
N GLN A 365 -25.72 3.95 5.72
CA GLN A 365 -25.36 2.54 5.90
C GLN A 365 -24.17 2.40 6.87
N PRO A 366 -24.30 2.78 8.16
CA PRO A 366 -23.16 2.74 9.09
C PRO A 366 -22.76 1.33 9.55
N ALA A 367 -23.66 0.33 9.46
CA ALA A 367 -23.40 -1.07 9.80
C ALA A 367 -23.07 -1.89 8.53
N TYR A 368 -22.64 -3.15 8.68
CA TYR A 368 -22.32 -4.04 7.56
C TYR A 368 -23.58 -4.58 6.86
N THR A 369 -24.36 -3.69 6.25
CA THR A 369 -25.62 -4.03 5.60
C THR A 369 -25.38 -4.75 4.27
N LYS A 370 -26.46 -5.25 3.65
CA LYS A 370 -26.44 -5.81 2.29
C LYS A 370 -25.81 -4.89 1.24
N PHE A 371 -25.78 -3.57 1.49
CA PHE A 371 -25.11 -2.63 0.60
C PHE A 371 -23.59 -2.88 0.55
N TRP A 372 -22.93 -3.00 1.70
CA TRP A 372 -21.49 -3.29 1.77
C TRP A 372 -21.18 -4.73 1.42
N GLN A 373 -22.02 -5.68 1.86
CA GLN A 373 -21.86 -7.10 1.52
C GLN A 373 -21.91 -7.34 0.00
N ALA A 374 -22.68 -6.55 -0.74
CA ALA A 374 -22.73 -6.67 -2.20
C ALA A 374 -21.44 -6.18 -2.90
N MET A 375 -20.61 -5.40 -2.22
CA MET A 375 -19.31 -4.94 -2.73
C MET A 375 -18.15 -5.85 -2.29
N ALA A 376 -18.39 -6.79 -1.37
CA ALA A 376 -17.38 -7.72 -0.89
C ALA A 376 -17.03 -8.74 -1.99
N VAL A 377 -15.74 -9.02 -2.16
CA VAL A 377 -15.25 -9.91 -3.22
C VAL A 377 -15.28 -11.37 -2.76
N GLU A 378 -14.97 -11.66 -1.49
CA GLU A 378 -14.79 -13.00 -0.95
C GLU A 378 -15.96 -13.96 -1.25
N PRO A 379 -17.25 -13.55 -1.17
CA PRO A 379 -18.37 -14.43 -1.49
C PRO A 379 -18.38 -14.97 -2.92
N HIS A 380 -17.63 -14.36 -3.83
CA HIS A 380 -17.53 -14.76 -5.24
C HIS A 380 -16.33 -15.71 -5.51
N LEU A 381 -15.39 -15.82 -4.57
CA LEU A 381 -14.15 -16.61 -4.69
C LEU A 381 -14.37 -18.10 -4.37
N THR A 382 -15.28 -18.75 -5.10
CA THR A 382 -15.74 -20.13 -4.81
C THR A 382 -15.00 -21.23 -5.58
N LYS A 383 -14.02 -20.86 -6.41
CA LYS A 383 -13.17 -21.74 -7.21
C LYS A 383 -11.93 -20.97 -7.68
N VAL A 384 -10.82 -21.67 -7.87
CA VAL A 384 -9.64 -21.14 -8.54
C VAL A 384 -9.84 -21.29 -10.06
N GLU A 385 -10.15 -20.19 -10.76
CA GLU A 385 -10.31 -20.19 -12.23
C GLU A 385 -9.00 -19.90 -12.97
N VAL A 386 -8.12 -19.14 -12.33
CA VAL A 386 -6.88 -18.63 -12.87
C VAL A 386 -5.82 -18.72 -11.76
N PRO A 387 -4.57 -19.07 -12.09
CA PRO A 387 -3.45 -18.89 -11.17
C PRO A 387 -3.38 -17.47 -10.61
N THR A 388 -3.28 -17.34 -9.29
CA THR A 388 -3.41 -16.09 -8.55
C THR A 388 -2.19 -15.86 -7.68
N LEU A 389 -1.52 -14.71 -7.84
CA LEU A 389 -0.44 -14.26 -6.97
C LEU A 389 -0.92 -13.06 -6.14
N GLU A 390 -1.39 -13.34 -4.94
CA GLU A 390 -1.76 -12.33 -3.93
C GLU A 390 -0.52 -11.65 -3.38
N VAL A 391 -0.55 -10.32 -3.25
CA VAL A 391 0.60 -9.54 -2.78
C VAL A 391 0.12 -8.50 -1.76
N GLY A 392 0.75 -8.45 -0.59
CA GLY A 392 0.44 -7.51 0.47
C GLY A 392 1.67 -7.04 1.23
N GLY A 393 1.48 -5.99 2.03
CA GLY A 393 2.51 -5.45 2.92
C GLY A 393 2.12 -5.58 4.39
N TRP A 394 3.09 -5.89 5.26
CA TRP A 394 2.88 -5.92 6.72
C TRP A 394 2.51 -4.57 7.34
N TRP A 395 2.81 -3.48 6.63
CA TRP A 395 2.42 -2.13 7.02
C TRP A 395 1.57 -1.47 5.94
N ASP A 396 0.75 -2.25 5.22
CA ASP A 396 -0.22 -1.71 4.27
C ASP A 396 -1.29 -0.90 5.00
N GLN A 397 -1.19 0.42 4.90
CA GLN A 397 -2.06 1.31 5.62
C GLN A 397 -3.43 1.53 4.98
N GLU A 398 -3.73 0.90 3.84
CA GLU A 398 -4.95 1.13 3.05
C GLU A 398 -5.77 -0.16 2.93
N ASP A 399 -5.15 -1.24 2.46
CA ASP A 399 -5.81 -2.50 2.05
C ASP A 399 -5.14 -3.71 2.73
N MET A 400 -5.12 -3.70 4.07
CA MET A 400 -4.46 -4.75 4.88
C MET A 400 -5.20 -6.10 4.81
N TRP A 401 -6.53 -6.06 4.69
CA TRP A 401 -7.39 -7.24 4.72
C TRP A 401 -7.30 -8.03 3.41
N GLY A 402 -7.32 -7.33 2.27
CA GLY A 402 -7.53 -7.92 0.96
C GLY A 402 -6.66 -9.12 0.61
N PRO A 403 -5.32 -9.00 0.57
CA PRO A 403 -4.44 -10.10 0.11
C PRO A 403 -4.63 -11.40 0.91
N GLN A 404 -4.75 -11.27 2.24
CA GLN A 404 -4.89 -12.43 3.13
C GLN A 404 -6.30 -13.02 3.06
N ALA A 405 -7.33 -12.17 2.92
CA ALA A 405 -8.72 -12.62 2.82
C ALA A 405 -9.01 -13.32 1.48
N GLU A 406 -8.49 -12.82 0.37
CA GLU A 406 -8.63 -13.45 -0.95
C GLU A 406 -7.90 -14.80 -1.00
N TYR A 407 -6.65 -14.85 -0.50
CA TYR A 407 -5.91 -16.11 -0.34
C TYR A 407 -6.71 -17.11 0.51
N ALA A 408 -7.17 -16.71 1.70
CA ALA A 408 -7.91 -17.60 2.60
C ALA A 408 -9.25 -18.07 2.02
N ALA A 409 -9.91 -17.26 1.18
CA ALA A 409 -11.15 -17.64 0.50
C ALA A 409 -10.91 -18.65 -0.64
N LEU A 410 -9.79 -18.53 -1.37
CA LEU A 410 -9.46 -19.39 -2.50
C LEU A 410 -8.76 -20.70 -2.09
N GLU A 411 -7.96 -20.69 -1.03
CA GLU A 411 -7.17 -21.84 -0.55
C GLU A 411 -7.99 -23.15 -0.39
N PRO A 412 -9.21 -23.16 0.18
CA PRO A 412 -10.04 -24.38 0.24
C PRO A 412 -10.41 -24.97 -1.13
N HIS A 413 -10.25 -24.20 -2.20
CA HIS A 413 -10.56 -24.55 -3.58
C HIS A 413 -9.30 -24.84 -4.42
N ASP A 414 -8.10 -24.62 -3.89
CA ASP A 414 -6.84 -24.72 -4.62
C ASP A 414 -6.24 -26.13 -4.60
N LYS A 415 -6.73 -26.99 -5.49
CA LYS A 415 -6.24 -28.39 -5.59
C LYS A 415 -4.94 -28.53 -6.35
N ASP A 416 -4.61 -27.55 -7.18
CA ASP A 416 -3.48 -27.59 -8.11
C ASP A 416 -2.29 -26.73 -7.61
N HIS A 417 -2.43 -26.11 -6.42
CA HIS A 417 -1.45 -25.20 -5.82
C HIS A 417 -1.11 -24.03 -6.76
N GLU A 418 -2.15 -23.32 -7.20
CA GLU A 418 -2.06 -22.17 -8.09
C GLU A 418 -2.48 -20.84 -7.44
N VAL A 419 -2.73 -20.84 -6.14
CA VAL A 419 -2.95 -19.64 -5.33
C VAL A 419 -1.72 -19.42 -4.46
N TYR A 420 -1.07 -18.28 -4.66
CA TYR A 420 0.18 -17.94 -4.02
C TYR A 420 0.02 -16.64 -3.23
N LEU A 421 0.77 -16.50 -2.14
CA LEU A 421 0.75 -15.30 -1.30
C LEU A 421 2.15 -14.75 -1.08
N VAL A 422 2.31 -13.43 -1.23
CA VAL A 422 3.54 -12.72 -0.92
C VAL A 422 3.26 -11.60 0.06
N LEU A 423 3.90 -11.64 1.23
CA LEU A 423 3.79 -10.61 2.26
C LEU A 423 5.16 -10.02 2.56
N GLY A 424 5.39 -8.76 2.19
CA GLY A 424 6.67 -8.08 2.40
C GLY A 424 6.60 -6.98 3.46
N PRO A 425 7.73 -6.37 3.85
CA PRO A 425 7.78 -5.32 4.86
C PRO A 425 7.43 -3.96 4.25
N TRP A 426 6.27 -3.89 3.60
CA TRP A 426 5.89 -2.78 2.74
C TRP A 426 4.70 -2.03 3.31
N ASN A 427 4.66 -0.75 2.99
CA ASN A 427 3.43 0.03 2.98
C ASN A 427 2.64 -0.23 1.70
N HIS A 428 1.48 0.44 1.57
CA HIS A 428 0.63 0.30 0.40
C HIS A 428 1.36 0.63 -0.92
N GLY A 429 1.60 -0.40 -1.75
CA GLY A 429 2.37 -0.33 -3.00
C GLY A 429 3.89 -0.23 -2.82
N GLY A 430 4.41 -0.46 -1.62
CA GLY A 430 5.82 -0.30 -1.24
C GLY A 430 6.80 -1.26 -1.92
N TRP A 431 6.30 -2.28 -2.62
CA TRP A 431 7.11 -3.20 -3.43
C TRP A 431 7.48 -2.66 -4.82
N VAL A 432 6.93 -1.52 -5.24
CA VAL A 432 7.26 -0.88 -6.52
C VAL A 432 8.65 -0.21 -6.52
N PRO A 433 9.05 0.62 -5.55
CA PRO A 433 10.39 1.23 -5.55
C PRO A 433 11.53 0.20 -5.33
N THR A 434 12.77 0.65 -5.55
CA THR A 434 13.98 -0.04 -5.07
C THR A 434 14.41 0.75 -3.85
N THR A 435 14.08 0.22 -2.67
CA THR A 435 14.40 0.80 -1.37
C THR A 435 14.48 -0.31 -0.36
N ARG A 436 15.38 -0.15 0.61
CA ARG A 436 15.49 -1.02 1.80
C ARG A 436 14.81 -0.44 3.03
N HIS A 437 14.20 0.74 2.92
CA HIS A 437 13.62 1.45 4.05
C HIS A 437 12.10 1.56 3.98
N LEU A 438 11.48 1.57 5.16
CA LEU A 438 10.14 2.12 5.36
C LEU A 438 10.19 3.08 6.55
N GLY A 439 10.04 4.37 6.30
CA GLY A 439 10.23 5.39 7.33
C GLY A 439 11.66 5.38 7.87
N ALA A 440 11.80 5.16 9.18
CA ALA A 440 13.10 5.06 9.85
C ALA A 440 13.66 3.63 9.90
N VAL A 441 12.87 2.63 9.50
CA VAL A 441 13.25 1.20 9.57
C VAL A 441 14.04 0.84 8.30
N ASP A 442 15.21 0.21 8.48
CA ASP A 442 16.05 -0.37 7.43
C ASP A 442 15.96 -1.90 7.51
N PHE A 443 15.49 -2.56 6.45
CA PHE A 443 15.35 -4.01 6.35
C PHE A 443 16.60 -4.71 5.79
N GLY A 444 17.70 -3.98 5.61
CA GLY A 444 18.98 -4.49 5.12
C GLY A 444 19.02 -4.86 3.64
N SER A 445 17.88 -4.93 2.95
CA SER A 445 17.77 -5.30 1.53
C SER A 445 16.60 -4.62 0.82
N ALA A 446 16.72 -4.41 -0.49
CA ALA A 446 15.63 -3.89 -1.32
C ALA A 446 14.57 -4.97 -1.59
N THR A 447 13.74 -5.28 -0.60
CA THR A 447 12.79 -6.41 -0.61
C THR A 447 11.79 -6.35 -1.77
N GLY A 448 11.33 -5.16 -2.17
CA GLY A 448 10.46 -4.99 -3.34
C GLY A 448 11.13 -5.41 -4.65
N GLU A 449 12.41 -5.12 -4.82
CA GLU A 449 13.18 -5.55 -5.99
C GLU A 449 13.38 -7.07 -6.01
N VAL A 450 13.69 -7.67 -4.86
CA VAL A 450 13.79 -9.13 -4.72
C VAL A 450 12.47 -9.80 -5.13
N TYR A 451 11.34 -9.32 -4.63
CA TYR A 451 10.01 -9.79 -5.02
C TYR A 451 9.79 -9.71 -6.54
N ARG A 452 10.01 -8.54 -7.16
CA ARG A 452 9.75 -8.36 -8.59
C ARG A 452 10.63 -9.27 -9.46
N LYS A 453 11.92 -9.36 -9.13
CA LYS A 453 12.91 -10.15 -9.89
C LYS A 453 12.72 -11.65 -9.73
N THR A 454 12.37 -12.12 -8.52
CA THR A 454 12.41 -13.55 -8.19
C THR A 454 11.05 -14.22 -8.12
N ILE A 455 9.96 -13.46 -8.01
CA ILE A 455 8.60 -13.98 -7.85
C ILE A 455 7.67 -13.42 -8.93
N GLU A 456 7.45 -12.09 -8.99
CA GLU A 456 6.44 -11.48 -9.89
C GLU A 456 6.74 -11.72 -11.36
N ALA A 457 7.94 -11.35 -11.82
CA ALA A 457 8.30 -11.53 -13.22
C ALA A 457 8.34 -13.01 -13.61
N PRO A 458 8.97 -13.92 -12.84
CA PRO A 458 8.90 -15.36 -13.11
C PRO A 458 7.47 -15.92 -13.13
N PHE A 459 6.58 -15.47 -12.25
CA PHE A 459 5.17 -15.89 -12.22
C PHE A 459 4.49 -15.60 -13.56
N PHE A 460 4.52 -14.34 -14.01
CA PHE A 460 3.93 -13.99 -15.30
C PHE A 460 4.63 -14.69 -16.47
N GLU A 461 5.94 -14.85 -16.42
CA GLU A 461 6.67 -15.56 -17.47
C GLU A 461 6.30 -17.05 -17.57
N ARG A 462 6.06 -17.71 -16.43
CA ARG A 462 5.58 -19.10 -16.39
C ARG A 462 4.25 -19.24 -17.12
N TYR A 463 3.26 -18.46 -16.71
CA TYR A 463 1.89 -18.63 -17.19
C TYR A 463 1.64 -17.99 -18.56
N LEU A 464 2.36 -16.93 -18.91
CA LEU A 464 2.15 -16.19 -20.17
C LEU A 464 3.14 -16.53 -21.28
N LYS A 465 4.30 -17.13 -20.94
CA LYS A 465 5.39 -17.42 -21.90
C LYS A 465 5.96 -18.83 -21.78
N ASP A 466 5.40 -19.70 -20.94
CA ASP A 466 5.87 -21.07 -20.71
C ASP A 466 7.35 -21.15 -20.25
N ARG A 467 7.87 -20.08 -19.61
CA ARG A 467 9.25 -20.07 -19.10
C ARG A 467 9.33 -20.76 -17.75
N THR A 468 10.44 -21.46 -17.51
CA THR A 468 10.79 -21.99 -16.20
C THR A 468 11.40 -20.89 -15.33
N GLY A 469 11.27 -20.97 -14.01
CA GLY A 469 11.97 -20.08 -13.08
C GLY A 469 11.13 -19.64 -11.89
N PHE A 470 9.80 -19.68 -12.00
CA PHE A 470 8.91 -19.49 -10.87
C PHE A 470 8.91 -20.76 -9.99
N ASP A 471 9.27 -20.58 -8.72
CA ASP A 471 9.53 -21.66 -7.77
C ASP A 471 8.78 -21.51 -6.43
N LEU A 472 7.91 -20.51 -6.32
CA LEU A 472 7.04 -20.36 -5.15
C LEU A 472 6.00 -21.48 -5.17
N LYS A 473 5.87 -22.18 -4.03
CA LYS A 473 4.92 -23.28 -3.87
C LYS A 473 3.57 -22.81 -3.37
N ASP A 474 3.59 -21.87 -2.44
CA ASP A 474 2.41 -21.35 -1.76
C ASP A 474 2.72 -19.92 -1.27
N THR A 475 3.37 -19.78 -0.11
CA THR A 475 3.57 -18.46 0.52
C THR A 475 5.03 -18.09 0.65
N ALA A 476 5.36 -16.84 0.32
CA ALA A 476 6.61 -16.17 0.67
C ALA A 476 6.32 -14.98 1.59
N SER A 477 6.91 -14.97 2.77
CA SER A 477 6.78 -13.84 3.69
C SER A 477 8.13 -13.30 4.11
N PHE A 478 8.27 -11.99 4.23
CA PHE A 478 9.43 -11.38 4.83
C PHE A 478 9.26 -11.30 6.34
N ARG A 479 10.05 -12.09 7.08
CA ARG A 479 10.07 -12.06 8.54
C ARG A 479 10.88 -10.86 9.01
N THR A 480 10.18 -9.85 9.51
CA THR A 480 10.76 -8.62 10.05
C THR A 480 11.46 -8.88 11.39
N GLY A 481 12.40 -8.01 11.76
CA GLY A 481 13.18 -8.13 13.00
C GLY A 481 14.45 -8.96 12.84
N VAL A 482 14.36 -10.10 12.15
CA VAL A 482 15.54 -10.83 11.61
C VAL A 482 15.82 -10.52 10.14
N ASP A 483 14.85 -9.88 9.46
CA ASP A 483 14.93 -9.38 8.09
C ASP A 483 15.28 -10.44 7.02
N GLU A 484 14.50 -11.53 7.02
CA GLU A 484 14.70 -12.68 6.12
C GLU A 484 13.42 -13.09 5.39
N TRP A 485 13.54 -13.41 4.09
CA TRP A 485 12.47 -14.11 3.36
C TRP A 485 12.32 -15.54 3.85
N LYS A 486 11.11 -15.88 4.31
CA LYS A 486 10.64 -17.21 4.67
C LYS A 486 9.67 -17.73 3.61
N ARG A 487 9.63 -19.05 3.46
CA ARG A 487 8.66 -19.75 2.59
C ARG A 487 7.87 -20.74 3.44
N TYR A 488 6.57 -20.74 3.25
CA TYR A 488 5.63 -21.61 3.96
C TYR A 488 4.85 -22.45 2.95
N ASP A 489 4.46 -23.65 3.37
CA ASP A 489 3.64 -24.56 2.56
C ASP A 489 2.13 -24.24 2.66
N ALA A 490 1.74 -23.31 3.54
CA ALA A 490 0.41 -22.71 3.69
C ALA A 490 0.51 -21.44 4.55
N TRP A 491 -0.44 -20.51 4.41
CA TRP A 491 -0.60 -19.37 5.32
C TRP A 491 -1.98 -19.32 6.00
N PRO A 492 -2.06 -19.02 7.32
CA PRO A 492 -0.99 -19.12 8.30
C PRO A 492 -0.34 -20.52 8.33
N PRO A 493 0.91 -20.66 8.80
CA PRO A 493 1.61 -21.95 8.80
C PRO A 493 0.88 -23.04 9.61
N LYS A 494 0.62 -24.21 8.98
CA LYS A 494 -0.19 -25.29 9.60
C LYS A 494 0.61 -26.29 10.45
N SER A 495 1.94 -26.29 10.39
CA SER A 495 2.80 -27.28 11.07
C SER A 495 4.12 -26.69 11.54
N GLY A 496 4.64 -27.14 12.69
CA GLY A 496 5.86 -26.62 13.30
C GLY A 496 5.65 -25.31 14.07
N PHE A 497 4.39 -25.00 14.40
CA PHE A 497 3.99 -23.83 15.15
C PHE A 497 2.99 -24.22 16.25
N ARG A 498 3.09 -23.55 17.40
CA ARG A 498 2.21 -23.71 18.55
C ARG A 498 1.44 -22.42 18.84
N GLN A 499 0.15 -22.58 19.08
CA GLN A 499 -0.72 -21.51 19.57
C GLN A 499 -0.25 -21.04 20.95
N THR A 500 -0.08 -19.74 21.10
CA THR A 500 0.45 -19.10 22.31
C THR A 500 -0.46 -17.95 22.74
N LYS A 501 -0.52 -17.72 24.06
CA LYS A 501 -1.27 -16.63 24.67
C LYS A 501 -0.32 -15.73 25.43
N MET A 502 -0.42 -14.43 25.21
CA MET A 502 0.31 -13.41 25.96
C MET A 502 -0.69 -12.54 26.72
N TYR A 503 -0.74 -12.74 28.03
CA TYR A 503 -1.71 -12.16 28.93
C TYR A 503 -1.31 -10.75 29.38
N LEU A 504 -2.31 -9.87 29.42
CA LEU A 504 -2.24 -8.55 30.02
C LEU A 504 -2.27 -8.73 31.55
N ALA A 505 -1.16 -8.45 32.22
CA ALA A 505 -0.94 -8.76 33.62
C ALA A 505 -1.00 -7.51 34.52
N ALA A 506 -0.96 -7.74 35.84
CA ALA A 506 -0.88 -6.68 36.84
C ALA A 506 0.36 -5.79 36.63
N ASP A 507 0.35 -4.59 37.23
CA ASP A 507 1.46 -3.64 37.20
C ASP A 507 1.94 -3.28 35.79
N HIS A 508 1.03 -3.24 34.80
CA HIS A 508 1.36 -2.95 33.40
C HIS A 508 2.32 -3.97 32.77
N GLY A 509 2.28 -5.24 33.22
CA GLY A 509 3.11 -6.32 32.69
C GLY A 509 2.47 -7.12 31.56
N LEU A 510 3.30 -7.89 30.84
CA LEU A 510 2.87 -8.97 29.94
C LEU A 510 3.46 -10.30 30.41
N SER A 511 2.69 -11.39 30.28
CA SER A 511 3.12 -12.73 30.70
C SER A 511 2.60 -13.82 29.78
N PHE A 512 3.41 -14.86 29.55
CA PHE A 512 2.95 -16.11 28.91
C PHE A 512 2.22 -17.04 29.90
N GLU A 513 2.30 -16.78 31.20
CA GLU A 513 1.53 -17.48 32.22
C GLU A 513 0.18 -16.80 32.44
N ALA A 514 -0.89 -17.60 32.53
CA ALA A 514 -2.23 -17.10 32.80
C ALA A 514 -2.33 -16.38 34.16
N PRO A 515 -3.08 -15.27 34.25
CA PRO A 515 -3.24 -14.52 35.49
C PRO A 515 -3.98 -15.34 36.56
N LYS A 516 -3.48 -15.30 37.80
CA LYS A 516 -4.08 -15.96 38.96
C LYS A 516 -4.87 -14.98 39.83
N ASP A 517 -4.31 -13.80 40.04
CA ASP A 517 -4.91 -12.74 40.84
C ASP A 517 -5.80 -11.81 39.99
N GLU A 518 -6.70 -11.08 40.64
CA GLU A 518 -7.50 -10.06 39.97
C GLU A 518 -6.70 -8.77 39.79
N SER A 519 -6.58 -8.31 38.56
CA SER A 519 -6.05 -6.99 38.21
C SER A 519 -6.96 -6.30 37.20
N LYS A 520 -6.93 -4.97 37.22
CA LYS A 520 -7.48 -4.14 36.15
C LYS A 520 -6.62 -2.90 35.94
N THR A 521 -6.57 -2.44 34.70
CA THR A 521 -5.96 -1.16 34.31
C THR A 521 -7.07 -0.24 33.84
N GLU A 522 -7.09 1.01 34.33
CA GLU A 522 -8.14 1.97 34.02
C GLU A 522 -7.58 3.24 33.40
N TYR A 523 -8.33 3.80 32.45
CA TYR A 523 -8.06 5.10 31.85
C TYR A 523 -9.37 5.80 31.50
N VAL A 524 -9.35 7.12 31.35
CA VAL A 524 -10.53 7.90 30.92
C VAL A 524 -10.37 8.24 29.46
N ALA A 525 -11.25 7.72 28.62
CA ALA A 525 -11.31 8.07 27.21
C ALA A 525 -12.22 9.29 27.04
N ASP A 526 -11.69 10.40 26.52
CA ASP A 526 -12.41 11.64 26.32
C ASP A 526 -12.49 11.99 24.82
N PRO A 527 -13.68 11.88 24.19
CA PRO A 527 -13.84 12.25 22.78
C PRO A 527 -13.53 13.72 22.48
N ALA A 528 -13.48 14.62 23.47
CA ALA A 528 -13.05 16.01 23.26
C ALA A 528 -11.52 16.16 23.11
N ASN A 529 -10.75 15.16 23.55
CA ASN A 529 -9.29 15.10 23.45
C ASN A 529 -8.87 13.71 22.93
N PRO A 530 -9.24 13.31 21.71
CA PRO A 530 -8.94 11.97 21.21
C PRO A 530 -7.42 11.78 21.00
N VAL A 531 -6.97 10.53 21.07
CA VAL A 531 -5.57 10.16 20.82
C VAL A 531 -5.27 10.34 19.32
N PRO A 532 -4.28 11.16 18.95
CA PRO A 532 -3.90 11.32 17.55
C PRO A 532 -3.27 10.04 17.00
N TYR A 533 -3.58 9.67 15.75
CA TYR A 533 -2.99 8.48 15.13
C TYR A 533 -1.54 8.63 14.68
N ARG A 534 -1.10 9.88 14.50
CA ARG A 534 0.27 10.26 14.18
C ARG A 534 0.55 11.68 14.67
N ASN A 535 1.80 12.12 14.58
CA ASN A 535 2.22 13.45 15.03
C ASN A 535 1.40 14.57 14.38
N ARG A 536 0.92 15.52 15.21
CA ARG A 536 0.24 16.74 14.75
C ARG A 536 1.26 17.81 14.34
N PRO A 537 0.93 18.73 13.40
CA PRO A 537 -0.31 18.77 12.63
C PRO A 537 -0.41 17.63 11.61
N ILE A 538 -1.62 17.17 11.35
CA ILE A 538 -1.93 16.08 10.43
C ILE A 538 -2.39 16.67 9.09
N GLN A 539 -1.70 16.28 8.01
CA GLN A 539 -2.03 16.70 6.64
C GLN A 539 -3.19 15.85 6.08
N PRO A 540 -3.90 16.33 5.03
CA PRO A 540 -4.78 15.47 4.24
C PRO A 540 -4.07 14.18 3.79
N THR A 541 -4.82 13.10 3.64
CA THR A 541 -4.33 11.73 3.39
C THR A 541 -3.33 11.72 2.24
N TYR A 542 -3.72 12.27 1.09
CA TYR A 542 -2.89 12.40 -0.12
C TYR A 542 -2.36 13.81 -0.35
N GLY A 543 -2.38 14.64 0.70
CA GLY A 543 -1.95 16.03 0.66
C GLY A 543 -0.44 16.19 0.49
N SER A 544 0.00 17.36 0.04
CA SER A 544 1.43 17.70 -0.03
C SER A 544 2.12 17.51 1.33
N GLY A 545 3.22 16.74 1.37
CA GLY A 545 4.00 16.52 2.60
C GLY A 545 3.32 15.60 3.63
N SER A 546 2.23 14.93 3.27
CA SER A 546 1.57 13.94 4.14
C SER A 546 2.49 12.78 4.47
N LYS A 547 2.52 12.40 5.75
CA LYS A 547 3.22 11.20 6.25
C LYS A 547 2.35 9.95 6.22
N TRP A 548 1.32 9.91 5.37
CA TRP A 548 0.30 8.85 5.38
C TRP A 548 0.95 7.50 5.09
N ARG A 549 1.87 7.45 4.13
CA ARG A 549 2.51 6.21 3.69
C ARG A 549 3.44 5.57 4.73
N THR A 550 3.75 6.23 5.83
CA THR A 550 4.71 5.71 6.83
C THR A 550 4.13 5.71 8.23
N TRP A 551 2.86 6.05 8.43
CA TRP A 551 2.32 6.28 9.78
C TRP A 551 2.35 5.00 10.64
N LEU A 552 2.17 3.82 10.02
CA LEU A 552 2.20 2.53 10.71
C LEU A 552 3.59 2.16 11.26
N VAL A 553 4.66 2.70 10.68
CA VAL A 553 6.02 2.50 11.18
C VAL A 553 6.53 3.68 12.01
N GLU A 554 5.70 4.71 12.29
CA GLU A 554 6.14 5.82 13.14
C GLU A 554 6.26 5.39 14.60
N ASP A 555 7.25 5.97 15.28
CA ASP A 555 7.52 5.73 16.69
C ASP A 555 6.32 6.10 17.58
N GLN A 556 5.76 5.14 18.29
CA GLN A 556 4.59 5.35 19.16
C GLN A 556 4.88 6.19 20.41
N ARG A 557 6.15 6.51 20.71
CA ARG A 557 6.50 7.35 21.87
C ARG A 557 5.87 8.73 21.89
N PHE A 558 5.41 9.24 20.75
CA PHE A 558 4.70 10.53 20.68
C PHE A 558 3.43 10.57 21.54
N VAL A 559 2.83 9.41 21.89
CA VAL A 559 1.69 9.31 22.81
C VAL A 559 2.06 8.84 24.23
N SER A 560 3.32 8.55 24.54
CA SER A 560 3.73 8.02 25.85
C SER A 560 3.41 8.91 27.06
N GLY A 561 3.19 10.21 26.86
CA GLY A 561 2.79 11.14 27.92
C GLY A 561 1.28 11.18 28.21
N ARG A 562 0.48 10.45 27.43
CA ARG A 562 -0.98 10.43 27.54
C ARG A 562 -1.44 9.52 28.69
N LYS A 563 -2.63 9.81 29.23
CA LYS A 563 -3.24 9.08 30.37
C LYS A 563 -4.55 8.37 30.01
N ASP A 564 -4.92 8.43 28.74
CA ASP A 564 -6.14 7.87 28.14
C ASP A 564 -5.84 6.65 27.25
N LEU A 565 -4.75 5.95 27.57
CA LEU A 565 -4.34 4.67 27.00
C LEU A 565 -3.67 3.82 28.08
N ALA A 566 -3.58 2.52 27.86
CA ALA A 566 -2.94 1.56 28.74
C ALA A 566 -1.83 0.81 27.99
N ASN A 567 -0.62 0.88 28.53
CA ASN A 567 0.52 0.10 28.04
C ASN A 567 0.81 -1.07 28.98
N PHE A 568 1.15 -2.20 28.38
CA PHE A 568 1.60 -3.42 29.04
C PHE A 568 2.90 -3.87 28.38
N THR A 569 3.93 -4.20 29.15
CA THR A 569 5.26 -4.47 28.56
C THR A 569 5.98 -5.61 29.27
N THR A 570 6.77 -6.38 28.53
CA THR A 570 7.68 -7.38 29.11
C THR A 570 8.90 -6.73 29.76
N ALA A 571 9.64 -7.51 30.56
CA ALA A 571 11.07 -7.22 30.76
C ALA A 571 11.82 -7.27 29.41
N PRO A 572 13.06 -6.74 29.31
CA PRO A 572 13.89 -7.00 28.13
C PRO A 572 13.98 -8.51 27.91
N LEU A 573 13.76 -8.94 26.67
CA LEU A 573 13.79 -10.36 26.30
C LEU A 573 15.20 -10.90 26.48
N ASP A 574 15.33 -12.08 27.08
CA ASP A 574 16.61 -12.78 27.26
C ASP A 574 16.96 -13.71 26.08
N HIS A 575 15.98 -13.97 25.20
CA HIS A 575 16.08 -14.71 23.94
C HIS A 575 15.10 -14.13 22.90
N ASP A 576 15.29 -14.49 21.63
CA ASP A 576 14.41 -14.04 20.55
C ASP A 576 13.02 -14.68 20.67
N VAL A 577 11.97 -13.91 20.36
CA VAL A 577 10.57 -14.37 20.34
C VAL A 577 9.99 -14.11 18.96
N THR A 578 9.63 -15.17 18.24
CA THR A 578 9.01 -15.06 16.92
C THR A 578 7.50 -15.22 17.01
N VAL A 579 6.78 -14.30 16.36
CA VAL A 579 5.34 -14.35 16.08
C VAL A 579 5.14 -14.54 14.59
N THR A 580 4.36 -15.55 14.21
CA THR A 580 4.03 -15.83 12.81
C THR A 580 2.54 -16.16 12.69
N GLY A 581 1.90 -15.75 11.60
CA GLY A 581 0.49 -16.05 11.35
C GLY A 581 -0.46 -15.03 11.98
N ASP A 582 -1.69 -15.45 12.25
CA ASP A 582 -2.74 -14.57 12.78
C ASP A 582 -2.40 -14.06 14.18
N VAL A 583 -2.59 -12.76 14.40
CA VAL A 583 -2.56 -12.13 15.72
C VAL A 583 -3.99 -11.74 16.10
N VAL A 584 -4.48 -12.20 17.24
CA VAL A 584 -5.87 -11.99 17.66
C VAL A 584 -5.90 -11.34 19.03
N ALA A 585 -6.64 -10.23 19.16
CA ALA A 585 -6.95 -9.65 20.46
C ALA A 585 -8.16 -10.36 21.07
N ASP A 586 -8.05 -10.85 22.31
CA ASP A 586 -9.15 -11.37 23.11
C ASP A 586 -9.19 -10.59 24.44
N LEU A 587 -9.94 -9.48 24.43
CA LEU A 587 -10.04 -8.54 25.55
C LEU A 587 -11.31 -8.75 26.37
N PHE A 588 -11.15 -8.66 27.68
CA PHE A 588 -12.23 -8.48 28.64
C PHE A 588 -12.16 -7.07 29.20
N ALA A 589 -13.18 -6.26 28.90
CA ALA A 589 -13.17 -4.86 29.23
C ALA A 589 -14.56 -4.35 29.61
N SER A 590 -14.61 -3.24 30.34
CA SER A 590 -15.83 -2.51 30.66
C SER A 590 -15.67 -1.02 30.36
N THR A 591 -16.79 -0.35 30.06
CA THR A 591 -16.88 1.10 29.96
C THR A 591 -17.99 1.62 30.86
N THR A 592 -17.86 2.82 31.42
CA THR A 592 -18.98 3.51 32.09
C THR A 592 -20.03 4.03 31.10
N GLY A 593 -19.68 4.07 29.81
CA GLY A 593 -20.55 4.43 28.71
C GLY A 593 -21.40 3.26 28.21
N SER A 594 -21.98 3.45 27.01
CA SER A 594 -22.83 2.45 26.34
C SER A 594 -22.36 2.09 24.93
N ASP A 595 -21.23 2.62 24.50
CA ASP A 595 -20.48 2.27 23.29
C ASP A 595 -18.99 2.61 23.55
N GLY A 596 -18.10 2.19 22.67
CA GLY A 596 -16.67 2.50 22.75
C GLY A 596 -15.89 1.76 21.67
N ASP A 597 -14.81 2.37 21.20
CA ASP A 597 -13.87 1.72 20.29
C ASP A 597 -12.71 1.13 21.10
N TRP A 598 -12.14 0.03 20.59
CA TRP A 598 -11.01 -0.69 21.18
C TRP A 598 -9.90 -0.77 20.13
N VAL A 599 -8.84 -0.02 20.35
CA VAL A 599 -7.63 -0.08 19.52
C VAL A 599 -6.61 -0.89 20.29
N VAL A 600 -6.04 -1.89 19.64
CA VAL A 600 -4.95 -2.72 20.20
C VAL A 600 -3.77 -2.66 19.26
N LYS A 601 -2.58 -2.45 19.82
CA LYS A 601 -1.31 -2.47 19.08
C LYS A 601 -0.36 -3.45 19.73
N LEU A 602 0.22 -4.34 18.95
CA LEU A 602 1.40 -5.13 19.28
C LEU A 602 2.63 -4.36 18.82
N ILE A 603 3.54 -4.06 19.74
CA ILE A 603 4.67 -3.14 19.53
C ILE A 603 5.98 -3.85 19.89
N ASP A 604 6.97 -3.71 19.02
CA ASP A 604 8.38 -4.02 19.30
C ASP A 604 9.08 -2.78 19.85
N VAL A 605 9.55 -2.87 21.11
CA VAL A 605 10.31 -1.81 21.76
C VAL A 605 11.80 -2.11 21.65
N TYR A 606 12.49 -1.28 20.89
CA TYR A 606 13.92 -1.42 20.65
C TYR A 606 14.73 -1.17 21.94
N PRO A 607 15.93 -1.77 22.07
CA PRO A 607 16.85 -1.48 23.17
C PRO A 607 17.19 0.02 23.25
N ASP A 608 17.46 0.51 24.46
CA ASP A 608 17.81 1.93 24.68
C ASP A 608 19.10 2.35 23.94
N ASP A 609 19.98 1.41 23.65
CA ASP A 609 21.25 1.59 22.94
C ASP A 609 21.18 1.21 21.44
N ALA A 610 19.99 0.99 20.89
CA ALA A 610 19.82 0.67 19.47
C ALA A 610 20.43 1.77 18.56
N PRO A 611 21.13 1.39 17.48
CA PRO A 611 21.90 2.31 16.65
C PRO A 611 20.99 3.24 15.82
N ASN A 612 21.61 4.19 15.11
CA ASN A 612 20.95 5.05 14.12
C ASN A 612 19.77 5.89 14.66
N GLY A 613 19.74 6.16 15.97
CA GLY A 613 18.67 6.91 16.60
C GLY A 613 17.43 6.07 16.94
N MET A 614 17.52 4.74 16.85
CA MET A 614 16.43 3.81 17.17
C MET A 614 16.35 3.43 18.66
N GLY A 615 17.18 4.02 19.52
CA GLY A 615 17.18 3.77 20.96
C GLY A 615 15.78 3.94 21.57
N GLY A 616 15.19 2.87 22.10
CA GLY A 616 13.85 2.86 22.70
C GLY A 616 12.68 3.05 21.72
N TYR A 617 12.91 2.92 20.41
CA TYR A 617 11.87 3.07 19.38
C TYR A 617 10.70 2.10 19.62
N GLN A 618 9.46 2.57 19.47
CA GLN A 618 8.26 1.75 19.61
C GLN A 618 7.63 1.51 18.22
N LEU A 619 8.02 0.41 17.58
CA LEU A 619 7.55 0.03 16.25
C LEU A 619 6.28 -0.80 16.36
N MET A 620 5.17 -0.36 15.75
CA MET A 620 3.96 -1.19 15.67
C MET A 620 4.20 -2.35 14.70
N ILE A 621 3.87 -3.57 15.13
CA ILE A 621 4.03 -4.80 14.36
C ILE A 621 2.69 -5.30 13.82
N ALA A 622 1.65 -5.22 14.64
CA ALA A 622 0.28 -5.53 14.27
C ALA A 622 -0.66 -4.63 15.06
N ASP A 623 -1.76 -4.21 14.45
CA ASP A 623 -2.71 -3.31 15.08
C ASP A 623 -4.08 -3.45 14.45
N GLU A 624 -5.12 -3.18 15.24
CA GLU A 624 -6.47 -3.02 14.71
C GLU A 624 -7.39 -2.33 15.73
N ILE A 625 -8.42 -1.68 15.21
CA ILE A 625 -9.55 -1.13 15.93
C ILE A 625 -10.79 -2.03 15.79
N LEU A 626 -11.52 -2.20 16.89
CA LEU A 626 -12.87 -2.77 16.91
C LEU A 626 -13.86 -1.76 17.47
N ARG A 627 -14.94 -1.51 16.71
CA ARG A 627 -16.05 -0.70 17.21
C ARG A 627 -17.01 -1.52 18.07
N GLY A 628 -17.06 -1.24 19.37
CA GLY A 628 -17.62 -2.12 20.41
C GLY A 628 -19.11 -2.44 20.29
N ARG A 629 -19.92 -1.59 19.65
CA ARG A 629 -21.32 -1.91 19.30
C ARG A 629 -21.46 -3.15 18.41
N TYR A 630 -20.42 -3.53 17.66
CA TYR A 630 -20.42 -4.68 16.74
C TYR A 630 -19.83 -5.96 17.33
N ARG A 631 -19.45 -5.97 18.62
CA ARG A 631 -18.83 -7.12 19.32
C ARG A 631 -19.55 -8.47 19.18
N LYS A 632 -20.85 -8.47 18.85
CA LYS A 632 -21.65 -9.69 18.60
C LYS A 632 -22.09 -9.87 17.15
N SER A 633 -22.13 -8.79 16.36
CA SER A 633 -22.62 -8.81 14.99
C SER A 633 -22.27 -7.50 14.30
N PHE A 634 -21.61 -7.57 13.14
CA PHE A 634 -21.35 -6.41 12.28
C PHE A 634 -22.62 -5.87 11.61
N GLU A 635 -23.66 -6.70 11.43
CA GLU A 635 -24.94 -6.29 10.85
C GLU A 635 -25.88 -5.62 11.86
N LYS A 636 -25.85 -6.10 13.11
CA LYS A 636 -26.82 -5.72 14.15
C LYS A 636 -26.08 -5.12 15.35
N PRO A 637 -25.78 -3.81 15.33
CA PRO A 637 -25.13 -3.17 16.46
C PRO A 637 -26.04 -3.19 17.70
N GLU A 638 -25.43 -3.37 18.87
CA GLU A 638 -26.11 -3.32 20.16
C GLU A 638 -25.31 -2.52 21.19
N PRO A 639 -25.98 -1.76 22.09
CA PRO A 639 -25.30 -1.02 23.15
C PRO A 639 -24.48 -1.96 24.04
N VAL A 640 -23.36 -1.46 24.54
CA VAL A 640 -22.65 -2.04 25.68
C VAL A 640 -23.39 -1.65 26.95
N LYS A 641 -23.48 -2.55 27.92
CA LYS A 641 -24.10 -2.21 29.21
C LYS A 641 -23.06 -1.50 30.09
N PRO A 642 -23.35 -0.30 30.60
CA PRO A 642 -22.45 0.42 31.50
C PRO A 642 -21.96 -0.44 32.68
N GLY A 643 -20.66 -0.48 32.89
CA GLY A 643 -20.00 -1.20 33.99
C GLY A 643 -19.99 -2.73 33.88
N GLU A 644 -20.56 -3.33 32.83
CA GLU A 644 -20.50 -4.77 32.59
C GLU A 644 -19.16 -5.13 31.92
N VAL A 645 -18.51 -6.19 32.42
CA VAL A 645 -17.33 -6.77 31.75
C VAL A 645 -17.81 -7.55 30.53
N ALA A 646 -17.50 -7.02 29.35
CA ALA A 646 -17.80 -7.63 28.07
C ALA A 646 -16.54 -8.23 27.45
N LYS A 647 -16.75 -9.26 26.61
CA LYS A 647 -15.70 -9.88 25.80
C LYS A 647 -15.66 -9.24 24.41
N TYR A 648 -14.47 -8.93 23.92
CA TYR A 648 -14.20 -8.39 22.59
C TYR A 648 -13.10 -9.25 21.97
N LYS A 649 -13.39 -9.89 20.83
CA LYS A 649 -12.43 -10.75 20.13
C LYS A 649 -12.42 -10.44 18.63
N TRP A 650 -11.26 -10.08 18.09
CA TRP A 650 -11.09 -9.74 16.67
C TRP A 650 -9.62 -9.93 16.23
N SER A 651 -9.42 -10.08 14.93
CA SER A 651 -8.08 -10.21 14.32
C SER A 651 -7.39 -8.84 14.29
N LEU A 652 -6.10 -8.81 14.60
CA LEU A 652 -5.17 -7.72 14.32
C LEU A 652 -4.43 -7.94 13.00
N HIS A 653 -4.96 -8.81 12.14
CA HIS A 653 -4.33 -9.38 10.94
C HIS A 653 -3.15 -10.30 11.26
N GLY A 654 -2.46 -10.77 10.22
CA GLY A 654 -1.25 -11.58 10.37
C GLY A 654 0.00 -10.74 10.65
N ALA A 655 1.02 -11.39 11.21
CA ALA A 655 2.38 -10.88 11.27
C ALA A 655 3.40 -11.99 11.00
N ASP A 656 4.59 -11.64 10.52
CA ASP A 656 5.78 -12.50 10.59
C ASP A 656 6.94 -11.65 11.11
N HIS A 657 7.19 -11.73 12.41
CA HIS A 657 8.10 -10.85 13.12
C HIS A 657 8.88 -11.59 14.20
N THR A 658 10.15 -11.21 14.40
CA THR A 658 10.94 -11.67 15.54
C THR A 658 11.36 -10.50 16.40
N PHE A 659 10.84 -10.48 17.63
CA PHE A 659 11.31 -9.61 18.70
C PHE A 659 12.67 -10.13 19.15
N LEU A 660 13.74 -9.37 18.87
CA LEU A 660 15.10 -9.81 19.18
C LEU A 660 15.39 -9.75 20.68
N LYS A 661 16.34 -10.56 21.13
CA LYS A 661 16.92 -10.44 22.47
C LYS A 661 17.30 -8.99 22.78
N GLY A 662 16.94 -8.52 23.98
CA GLY A 662 17.15 -7.16 24.45
C GLY A 662 16.00 -6.21 24.12
N HIS A 663 15.18 -6.51 23.11
CA HIS A 663 13.93 -5.79 22.85
C HIS A 663 12.89 -6.10 23.94
N ARG A 664 11.75 -5.43 23.89
CA ARG A 664 10.57 -5.77 24.70
C ARG A 664 9.36 -5.90 23.80
N ILE A 665 8.44 -6.76 24.22
CA ILE A 665 7.11 -6.80 23.61
C ILE A 665 6.22 -5.84 24.40
N MET A 666 5.48 -4.99 23.72
CA MET A 666 4.50 -4.08 24.29
C MET A 666 3.12 -4.30 23.66
N VAL A 667 2.08 -4.22 24.48
CA VAL A 667 0.69 -4.12 24.03
C VAL A 667 0.12 -2.79 24.52
N GLU A 668 -0.33 -1.97 23.58
CA GLU A 668 -1.03 -0.71 23.86
C GLU A 668 -2.53 -0.91 23.61
N VAL A 669 -3.36 -0.42 24.54
CA VAL A 669 -4.82 -0.39 24.41
C VAL A 669 -5.33 1.04 24.57
N GLN A 670 -6.09 1.54 23.60
CA GLN A 670 -6.70 2.87 23.64
C GLN A 670 -8.12 2.86 23.03
N SER A 671 -8.85 3.97 23.16
CA SER A 671 -10.27 4.07 22.72
C SER A 671 -10.57 5.16 21.71
N SER A 672 -9.53 5.72 21.07
CA SER A 672 -9.66 6.61 19.92
C SER A 672 -8.39 6.55 19.08
N TRP A 673 -8.48 6.82 17.78
CA TRP A 673 -7.32 6.86 16.90
C TRP A 673 -7.53 7.87 15.76
N PHE A 674 -7.45 9.14 16.14
CA PHE A 674 -8.09 10.24 15.43
C PHE A 674 -7.07 11.11 14.65
N PRO A 675 -7.43 11.75 13.53
CA PRO A 675 -8.67 11.61 12.77
C PRO A 675 -8.63 10.49 11.72
N LEU A 676 -7.76 9.49 11.86
CA LEU A 676 -7.82 8.32 10.97
C LEU A 676 -9.19 7.67 11.09
N TYR A 677 -9.64 7.36 12.31
CA TYR A 677 -10.99 6.88 12.58
C TYR A 677 -11.86 7.97 13.20
N ASP A 678 -13.16 7.98 12.84
CA ASP A 678 -14.14 8.86 13.48
C ASP A 678 -14.28 8.51 14.97
N ARG A 679 -14.55 9.53 15.79
CA ARG A 679 -14.67 9.33 17.24
C ARG A 679 -15.93 8.54 17.57
N ASN A 680 -15.79 7.47 18.34
CA ASN A 680 -16.94 6.89 19.04
C ASN A 680 -17.46 7.90 20.09
N PRO A 681 -18.77 8.21 20.13
CA PRO A 681 -19.34 9.10 21.15
C PRO A 681 -19.27 8.54 22.57
N GLN A 682 -19.03 7.25 22.72
CA GLN A 682 -19.11 6.45 23.96
C GLN A 682 -20.52 6.35 24.57
N THR A 683 -21.48 7.03 23.96
CA THR A 683 -22.92 6.82 24.15
C THR A 683 -23.50 6.15 22.92
N TYR A 684 -24.27 5.07 23.10
CA TYR A 684 -24.92 4.40 21.98
C TYR A 684 -25.91 5.32 21.29
N VAL A 685 -25.68 5.55 20.00
CA VAL A 685 -26.57 6.28 19.09
C VAL A 685 -26.90 5.40 17.88
N PRO A 686 -28.06 5.58 17.21
CA PRO A 686 -28.40 4.80 16.03
C PRO A 686 -27.37 4.88 14.90
N ASN A 687 -26.75 6.06 14.70
CA ASN A 687 -25.74 6.30 13.68
C ASN A 687 -24.70 7.30 14.16
N ILE A 688 -23.43 6.89 14.23
CA ILE A 688 -22.31 7.71 14.70
C ILE A 688 -22.01 8.85 13.73
N MET A 689 -22.17 8.62 12.42
CA MET A 689 -21.93 9.61 11.36
C MET A 689 -22.73 10.91 11.54
N THR A 690 -23.86 10.80 12.26
CA THR A 690 -24.79 11.91 12.55
C THR A 690 -24.95 12.16 14.06
N ALA A 691 -24.04 11.66 14.90
CA ALA A 691 -24.16 11.76 16.35
C ALA A 691 -24.24 13.23 16.80
N PRO A 692 -25.20 13.61 17.66
CA PRO A 692 -25.27 14.97 18.19
C PRO A 692 -24.10 15.24 19.14
N ALA A 693 -23.69 16.50 19.27
CA ALA A 693 -22.59 16.89 20.16
C ALA A 693 -22.78 16.43 21.62
N SER A 694 -24.02 16.36 22.11
CA SER A 694 -24.36 15.89 23.45
C SER A 694 -24.16 14.39 23.69
N ALA A 695 -23.95 13.60 22.63
CA ALA A 695 -23.66 12.17 22.75
C ALA A 695 -22.21 11.89 23.12
N TYR A 696 -21.28 12.80 22.80
CA TYR A 696 -19.85 12.64 23.08
C TYR A 696 -19.58 12.91 24.56
N LYS A 697 -19.21 11.86 25.30
CA LYS A 697 -18.96 11.95 26.74
C LYS A 697 -17.66 11.24 27.08
N ALA A 698 -16.91 11.79 28.02
CA ALA A 698 -15.79 11.07 28.61
C ALA A 698 -16.29 9.90 29.46
N GLU A 699 -15.67 8.74 29.31
CA GLU A 699 -16.07 7.50 29.99
C GLU A 699 -14.81 6.80 30.51
N THR A 700 -14.94 6.13 31.65
CA THR A 700 -13.86 5.31 32.23
C THR A 700 -13.87 3.95 31.57
N ILE A 701 -12.71 3.55 31.07
CA ILE A 701 -12.43 2.26 30.48
C ILE A 701 -11.64 1.43 31.48
N SER A 702 -12.00 0.15 31.63
CA SER A 702 -11.28 -0.81 32.47
C SER A 702 -10.92 -2.06 31.66
N ILE A 703 -9.65 -2.42 31.60
CA ILE A 703 -9.13 -3.66 31.00
C ILE A 703 -8.84 -4.65 32.11
N TYR A 704 -9.37 -5.87 32.03
CA TYR A 704 -9.26 -6.86 33.10
C TYR A 704 -8.19 -7.91 32.80
N GLY A 705 -7.36 -8.22 33.80
CA GLY A 705 -6.43 -9.35 33.80
C GLY A 705 -6.65 -10.20 35.03
N SER A 706 -7.38 -11.31 34.90
CA SER A 706 -7.69 -12.23 36.01
C SER A 706 -7.95 -13.65 35.50
N ALA A 707 -8.00 -14.64 36.38
CA ALA A 707 -8.35 -16.02 36.01
C ALA A 707 -9.74 -16.13 35.33
N LYS A 708 -10.69 -15.26 35.71
CA LYS A 708 -12.05 -15.23 35.14
C LYS A 708 -12.12 -14.42 33.85
N TYR A 709 -11.35 -13.34 33.77
CA TYR A 709 -11.31 -12.38 32.66
C TYR A 709 -9.87 -12.19 32.19
N PRO A 710 -9.28 -13.18 31.50
CA PRO A 710 -7.88 -13.14 31.11
C PRO A 710 -7.74 -12.41 29.78
N SER A 711 -7.63 -11.08 29.77
CA SER A 711 -7.35 -10.37 28.50
C SER A 711 -5.96 -10.76 27.97
N HIS A 712 -5.85 -11.05 26.68
CA HIS A 712 -4.61 -11.51 26.06
C HIS A 712 -4.58 -11.27 24.55
N LEU A 713 -3.38 -11.40 23.97
CA LEU A 713 -3.20 -11.68 22.55
C LEU A 713 -3.03 -13.19 22.33
N GLU A 714 -3.60 -13.71 21.25
CA GLU A 714 -3.38 -15.07 20.73
C GLU A 714 -2.58 -14.97 19.43
N PHE A 715 -1.55 -15.80 19.26
CA PHE A 715 -0.74 -15.89 18.04
C PHE A 715 0.06 -17.19 18.00
N GLU A 716 0.68 -17.51 16.86
CA GLU A 716 1.53 -18.69 16.73
C GLU A 716 3.01 -18.37 16.92
N MET A 717 3.72 -19.31 17.54
CA MET A 717 5.17 -19.29 17.70
C MET A 717 5.75 -20.59 17.11
N PRO A 718 6.95 -20.57 16.51
CA PRO A 718 7.66 -21.80 16.16
C PRO A 718 7.77 -22.76 17.36
N GLU A 719 7.65 -24.07 17.09
CA GLU A 719 7.75 -25.14 18.10
C GLU A 719 9.12 -25.27 18.78
#